data_AF-A0A9D5UD07-F1
#
_entry.id   AF-A0A9D5UD07-F1
#
_cell.length_a   1.000
_cell.length_b   1.000
_cell.length_c   1.000
_cell.angle_alpha   90.00
_cell.angle_beta   90.00
_cell.angle_gamma   90.00
#
_symmetry.space_group_name_H-M   'P 1'
#
loop_
_entity.id
_entity.type
_entity.pdbx_description
1 polymer ?
#
loop_
_entity_poly.entity_id
_entity_poly.type
_entity_poly.pdbx_seq_one_letter_code
_entity_poly.pdbx_strand_id
1 'polypeptide(L)'
;MRSCITVKSIPERRSARSRLVAASLAGVLALTGLAAATAPATAHDGVDHGSEPGAEGALDWSNYEKILLTKDVGEPIDLAILPDGKILHTARNGDVRLTDPQTGVTSVTNKIPVYANSEDGLQGIAVDPDFAENNWVYLVYAPLSGTPAGSAPNTLPTGADASYWDQWKGVNRLSRFQWTGTGLDLASEQKILDVEVQRGQCCHVGADIDWDGDGNLYLSTGDNTPASAPGANGFAPNNDAPGMNPGLDARRGAGNSNDLRGKILRINVQDDGTYTIPEGNLFPVGTEKTRPEIFVMGVRNPFRIDVDPETNSLSWGDYGPDAANADPNRGPMGYVEWNTVSLDDPHNAGWPYVHGPNAAYNEWNFATSTPGAFFDPAALKNNSRWNTGLVDLPPARAATLYYGDRPGDQPWDELVNFGSGSGQAPMGAPVYHYDAENPSTSKLPEYWDNKAFFGEFSQDYLAAFTVDWDSYEVTHIEDFTPNAQLAKNAQPLNDNMIDMEFGPDGSLYVLDYGDGFFRANPDAGLYKVSYAEGNKAPQARFTANPTSSSEAPLVVAFDAGTSSDPDGDALTYQWDFDGNGSFDATGVTASHTYTTLGQYNARLRVTDAKGKFTLTSKVVSVGNQAPTVTVDYPGNGSFFSWGQAVPFKVSTQDAEDGTATACNRVAWTYGLGHDEHAHPEVSGTGCTGAWKTSPDSPQHGEGAHIYGAVVVSYTDNGHNGLPAAPGEATVQLNPFVQQAEHAKSQGVVAYEDETAGAGQAIRGLGTGDHLSYSPVNFAGITGVKVVANGGGQLQLRWGAADAAPFATAQIPSGAGWKEVTVPFTNVPQGSGTLFVTSANELAVDSFDFQGVGVGDVKAPTVKHSLDPAAPTGVGGVYNKAVRMNLDVKDDGALASVQYSTNNGQSWTNVAAANGAYGVSFTTNGARTVQYRATDTGGNVSAVGSVSFTIDLAAPNEPTVSSVTKVAVPAARVSFGAPGEATVTVTGEGGTPTGDVVLTSGDTEVGRGSLVEGTATIALDASLAVGTHTLKATYQADQVFKKSSATVRLTVAAASSTVTGSVSPNPVKPSIAAKATIAVESSTGVVPTGDVTVTIKRNNATVATRTGTLDASGAVVITLPKLPEVGTYKVEVAYLGSTGVGKSSTSFNLTVRS
;
A
#
# COMPACT_ATOMS: atom_id res chain seq x y z
N MET A 1 -56.57 40.89 11.03
CA MET A 1 -57.89 40.96 11.70
C MET A 1 -58.93 40.31 10.79
N ARG A 2 -59.90 39.56 11.36
CA ARG A 2 -61.17 39.11 10.76
C ARG A 2 -61.08 38.45 9.36
N SER A 3 -61.00 37.12 9.22
CA SER A 3 -62.02 36.08 9.55
C SER A 3 -63.14 35.90 8.52
N CYS A 4 -63.31 34.64 8.11
CA CYS A 4 -64.56 33.96 7.74
C CYS A 4 -65.16 34.06 6.32
N ILE A 5 -65.19 32.88 5.68
CA ILE A 5 -66.39 32.19 5.13
C ILE A 5 -66.94 32.62 3.75
N THR A 6 -67.48 31.75 2.88
CA THR A 6 -67.14 30.40 2.32
C THR A 6 -68.09 30.18 1.11
N VAL A 7 -67.92 29.10 0.33
CA VAL A 7 -68.98 28.35 -0.40
C VAL A 7 -69.47 28.87 -1.79
N LYS A 8 -69.04 28.10 -2.82
CA LYS A 8 -69.77 27.58 -4.01
C LYS A 8 -70.19 28.49 -5.20
N SER A 9 -69.40 28.35 -6.27
CA SER A 9 -69.74 27.59 -7.51
C SER A 9 -70.46 28.26 -8.71
N ILE A 10 -69.74 28.33 -9.85
CA ILE A 10 -70.04 27.65 -11.15
C ILE A 10 -71.34 28.05 -11.92
N PRO A 11 -71.32 28.29 -13.27
CA PRO A 11 -70.17 28.51 -14.18
C PRO A 11 -70.38 29.45 -15.41
N GLU A 12 -69.36 29.44 -16.28
CA GLU A 12 -69.38 29.57 -17.77
C GLU A 12 -69.55 30.94 -18.49
N ARG A 13 -68.41 31.39 -19.05
CA ARG A 13 -68.14 31.84 -20.44
C ARG A 13 -69.14 32.78 -21.18
N ARG A 14 -68.59 33.83 -21.82
CA ARG A 14 -68.06 33.76 -23.22
C ARG A 14 -67.48 35.08 -23.75
N SER A 15 -66.29 34.98 -24.37
CA SER A 15 -65.81 35.74 -25.56
C SER A 15 -65.56 37.28 -25.46
N ALA A 16 -64.75 37.92 -26.34
CA ALA A 16 -63.53 37.51 -27.06
C ALA A 16 -62.93 38.70 -27.87
N ARG A 17 -61.59 38.69 -28.09
CA ARG A 17 -60.83 39.35 -29.19
C ARG A 17 -60.80 40.89 -29.28
N SER A 18 -59.83 41.55 -29.94
CA SER A 18 -58.39 41.25 -30.21
C SER A 18 -57.69 42.44 -30.93
N ARG A 19 -56.34 42.36 -31.11
CA ARG A 19 -55.38 43.09 -31.99
C ARG A 19 -54.33 43.91 -31.19
N LEU A 20 -53.01 43.65 -31.29
CA LEU A 20 -52.04 43.73 -32.43
C LEU A 20 -51.69 45.18 -32.78
N VAL A 21 -50.42 45.65 -32.95
CA VAL A 21 -49.08 45.05 -33.23
C VAL A 21 -48.00 45.95 -32.54
N ALA A 22 -46.84 45.54 -32.00
CA ALA A 22 -46.31 44.25 -31.50
C ALA A 22 -45.39 44.50 -30.26
N ALA A 23 -44.07 44.26 -30.12
CA ALA A 23 -42.96 43.77 -30.97
C ALA A 23 -41.86 43.02 -30.12
N SER A 24 -40.59 42.98 -30.54
CA SER A 24 -39.53 42.05 -30.06
C SER A 24 -38.47 42.61 -29.10
N LEU A 25 -38.21 41.91 -27.99
CA LEU A 25 -36.96 41.15 -27.75
C LEU A 25 -37.21 40.06 -26.68
N ALA A 26 -36.31 39.10 -26.52
CA ALA A 26 -36.48 37.94 -25.63
C ALA A 26 -35.50 37.96 -24.44
N GLY A 27 -35.87 37.30 -23.33
CA GLY A 27 -34.98 37.07 -22.19
C GLY A 27 -35.71 36.70 -20.89
N VAL A 28 -35.61 35.41 -20.51
CA VAL A 28 -35.72 34.83 -19.15
C VAL A 28 -36.86 35.30 -18.22
N LEU A 29 -37.71 34.35 -17.82
CA LEU A 29 -38.41 34.41 -16.53
C LEU A 29 -38.18 33.09 -15.79
N ALA A 30 -37.65 33.15 -14.57
CA ALA A 30 -37.53 31.98 -13.71
C ALA A 30 -38.89 31.61 -13.09
N LEU A 31 -39.15 30.32 -12.93
CA LEU A 31 -40.26 29.78 -12.16
C LEU A 31 -39.73 29.21 -10.86
N THR A 32 -40.07 29.84 -9.74
CA THR A 32 -39.73 29.35 -8.40
C THR A 32 -40.67 28.20 -8.03
N GLY A 33 -40.21 26.96 -8.19
CA GLY A 33 -40.77 25.83 -7.45
C GLY A 33 -40.45 26.00 -5.95
N LEU A 34 -41.34 25.50 -5.08
CA LEU A 34 -41.02 25.38 -3.66
C LEU A 34 -40.15 24.14 -3.49
N ALA A 35 -38.95 24.29 -2.94
CA ALA A 35 -38.27 23.16 -2.31
C ALA A 35 -39.06 22.80 -1.04
N ALA A 36 -39.36 21.51 -0.86
CA ALA A 36 -39.57 20.97 0.47
C ALA A 36 -38.18 20.95 1.13
N ALA A 37 -38.00 21.70 2.21
CA ALA A 37 -36.84 21.49 3.06
C ALA A 37 -37.13 20.27 3.91
N THR A 38 -36.33 19.21 3.73
CA THR A 38 -36.26 18.11 4.71
C THR A 38 -35.88 18.68 6.07
N ALA A 39 -36.43 18.10 7.14
CA ALA A 39 -36.00 18.46 8.48
C ALA A 39 -34.57 17.95 8.72
N PRO A 40 -33.71 18.69 9.43
CA PRO A 40 -32.51 18.08 10.00
C PRO A 40 -32.95 17.07 11.08
N ALA A 41 -32.25 15.93 11.16
CA ALA A 41 -32.52 14.89 12.15
C ALA A 41 -32.67 15.49 13.55
N THR A 42 -33.79 15.19 14.22
CA THR A 42 -34.04 15.67 15.58
C THR A 42 -33.18 14.91 16.58
N ALA A 43 -32.64 15.62 17.57
CA ALA A 43 -31.98 14.99 18.72
C ALA A 43 -32.96 14.05 19.43
N HIS A 44 -32.54 12.81 19.65
CA HIS A 44 -33.32 11.76 20.29
C HIS A 44 -33.33 11.94 21.82
N ASP A 45 -34.50 11.90 22.46
CA ASP A 45 -34.63 11.78 23.91
C ASP A 45 -34.54 10.29 24.26
N GLY A 46 -33.42 9.82 24.83
CA GLY A 46 -33.16 8.40 25.07
C GLY A 46 -34.30 7.66 25.80
N VAL A 47 -34.95 6.74 25.06
CA VAL A 47 -36.16 6.01 25.47
C VAL A 47 -35.80 4.70 26.21
N ASP A 48 -36.66 4.26 27.13
CA ASP A 48 -36.56 2.94 27.78
C ASP A 48 -37.22 1.86 26.91
N HIS A 49 -36.45 1.30 25.98
CA HIS A 49 -36.87 0.23 25.05
C HIS A 49 -37.48 -0.99 25.76
N GLY A 50 -37.09 -1.27 27.00
CA GLY A 50 -37.61 -2.40 27.79
C GLY A 50 -39.08 -2.27 28.18
N SER A 51 -39.73 -1.14 27.85
CA SER A 51 -41.16 -0.90 28.08
C SER A 51 -42.08 -1.25 26.89
N GLU A 52 -41.52 -1.63 25.74
CA GLU A 52 -42.30 -1.96 24.54
C GLU A 52 -42.91 -3.38 24.58
N PRO A 53 -44.06 -3.62 23.92
CA PRO A 53 -44.65 -4.95 23.83
C PRO A 53 -43.70 -5.98 23.18
N GLY A 54 -43.37 -7.05 23.89
CA GLY A 54 -42.49 -8.12 23.41
C GLY A 54 -41.00 -7.92 23.71
N ALA A 55 -40.57 -6.69 24.01
CA ALA A 55 -39.16 -6.36 24.24
C ALA A 55 -38.50 -7.18 25.37
N GLU A 56 -39.23 -7.51 26.45
CA GLU A 56 -38.71 -8.26 27.60
C GLU A 56 -38.08 -9.63 27.21
N GLY A 57 -38.67 -10.33 26.24
CA GLY A 57 -38.14 -11.61 25.73
C GLY A 57 -37.18 -11.44 24.55
N ALA A 58 -37.40 -10.42 23.72
CA ALA A 58 -36.64 -10.16 22.51
C ALA A 58 -35.27 -9.51 22.76
N LEU A 59 -35.14 -8.68 23.80
CA LEU A 59 -33.88 -8.05 24.22
C LEU A 59 -33.14 -8.86 25.30
N ASP A 60 -33.71 -9.98 25.78
CA ASP A 60 -32.94 -10.96 26.56
C ASP A 60 -32.08 -11.80 25.61
N TRP A 61 -30.84 -11.36 25.44
CA TRP A 61 -29.80 -12.03 24.66
C TRP A 61 -29.48 -13.46 25.12
N SER A 62 -29.92 -13.89 26.31
CA SER A 62 -29.85 -15.30 26.73
C SER A 62 -30.91 -16.19 26.08
N ASN A 63 -31.83 -15.63 25.28
CA ASN A 63 -32.76 -16.36 24.42
C ASN A 63 -32.23 -16.61 23.00
N TYR A 64 -30.97 -16.29 22.67
CA TYR A 64 -30.41 -16.45 21.32
C TYR A 64 -29.22 -17.42 21.26
N GLU A 65 -28.98 -17.99 20.09
CA GLU A 65 -27.79 -18.78 19.77
C GLU A 65 -27.16 -18.35 18.43
N LYS A 66 -25.83 -18.13 18.38
CA LYS A 66 -25.05 -17.98 17.14
C LYS A 66 -24.32 -19.30 16.90
N ILE A 67 -24.73 -20.07 15.90
CA ILE A 67 -24.19 -21.41 15.61
C ILE A 67 -23.21 -21.31 14.45
N LEU A 68 -21.97 -21.77 14.64
CA LEU A 68 -21.00 -21.93 13.57
C LEU A 68 -21.43 -23.07 12.62
N LEU A 69 -21.70 -22.74 11.35
CA LEU A 69 -22.02 -23.73 10.32
C LEU A 69 -20.75 -24.24 9.63
N THR A 70 -19.84 -23.34 9.25
CA THR A 70 -18.56 -23.71 8.62
C THR A 70 -17.46 -22.66 8.82
N LYS A 71 -16.21 -23.11 8.75
CA LYS A 71 -14.99 -22.30 8.61
C LYS A 71 -14.38 -22.38 7.20
N ASP A 72 -14.92 -23.21 6.30
CA ASP A 72 -14.52 -23.28 4.89
C ASP A 72 -15.36 -22.31 4.07
N VAL A 73 -15.11 -21.01 4.23
CA VAL A 73 -15.76 -19.93 3.47
C VAL A 73 -14.87 -19.37 2.35
N GLY A 74 -13.55 -19.63 2.39
CA GLY A 74 -12.57 -18.98 1.52
C GLY A 74 -12.25 -17.57 2.04
N GLU A 75 -11.92 -16.65 1.14
CA GLU A 75 -11.97 -15.20 1.42
C GLU A 75 -13.40 -14.72 1.12
N PRO A 76 -14.33 -14.72 2.10
CA PRO A 76 -15.75 -14.56 1.81
C PRO A 76 -16.06 -13.18 1.24
N ILE A 77 -17.14 -13.08 0.47
CA ILE A 77 -17.76 -11.79 0.14
C ILE A 77 -19.25 -11.84 0.43
N ASP A 78 -19.94 -12.86 -0.10
CA ASP A 78 -21.37 -12.77 -0.40
C ASP A 78 -22.07 -14.13 -0.23
N LEU A 79 -23.36 -14.16 0.11
CA LEU A 79 -24.16 -15.36 0.35
C LEU A 79 -25.58 -15.28 -0.25
N ALA A 80 -26.15 -16.44 -0.56
CA ALA A 80 -27.55 -16.57 -0.99
C ALA A 80 -28.18 -17.86 -0.46
N ILE A 81 -29.32 -17.78 0.23
CA ILE A 81 -30.02 -18.92 0.83
C ILE A 81 -30.96 -19.56 -0.21
N LEU A 82 -30.80 -20.86 -0.41
CA LEU A 82 -31.69 -21.65 -1.25
C LEU A 82 -32.99 -21.96 -0.49
N PRO A 83 -34.16 -22.08 -1.16
CA PRO A 83 -35.43 -22.46 -0.54
C PRO A 83 -35.46 -23.80 0.21
N ASP A 84 -34.40 -24.62 0.12
CA ASP A 84 -34.24 -25.87 0.88
C ASP A 84 -33.29 -25.76 2.10
N GLY A 85 -32.86 -24.53 2.44
CA GLY A 85 -32.06 -24.20 3.63
C GLY A 85 -30.55 -24.39 3.47
N LYS A 86 -30.05 -24.67 2.26
CA LYS A 86 -28.61 -24.59 1.94
C LYS A 86 -28.22 -23.15 1.61
N ILE A 87 -26.94 -22.84 1.76
CA ILE A 87 -26.40 -21.51 1.53
C ILE A 87 -25.36 -21.60 0.42
N LEU A 88 -25.55 -20.86 -0.66
CA LEU A 88 -24.47 -20.56 -1.60
C LEU A 88 -23.65 -19.40 -1.04
N HIS A 89 -22.34 -19.39 -1.27
CA HIS A 89 -21.50 -18.23 -0.95
C HIS A 89 -20.32 -18.10 -1.90
N THR A 90 -19.82 -16.87 -2.08
CA THR A 90 -18.65 -16.58 -2.90
C THR A 90 -17.41 -16.39 -2.06
N ALA A 91 -16.26 -16.72 -2.65
CA ALA A 91 -15.01 -16.10 -2.24
C ALA A 91 -14.40 -15.30 -3.39
N ARG A 92 -13.76 -14.18 -3.04
CA ARG A 92 -13.23 -13.22 -4.02
C ARG A 92 -12.25 -13.82 -5.03
N ASN A 93 -11.54 -14.87 -4.63
CA ASN A 93 -10.66 -15.67 -5.48
C ASN A 93 -11.35 -16.39 -6.66
N GLY A 94 -12.69 -16.33 -6.78
CA GLY A 94 -13.49 -16.98 -7.82
C GLY A 94 -14.15 -18.30 -7.42
N ASP A 95 -14.08 -18.75 -6.17
CA ASP A 95 -14.81 -19.93 -5.70
C ASP A 95 -16.30 -19.61 -5.48
N VAL A 96 -17.19 -20.47 -5.98
CA VAL A 96 -18.58 -20.56 -5.48
C VAL A 96 -18.68 -21.79 -4.60
N ARG A 97 -19.19 -21.63 -3.38
CA ARG A 97 -19.38 -22.69 -2.38
C ARG A 97 -20.85 -23.00 -2.16
N LEU A 98 -21.11 -24.19 -1.62
CA LEU A 98 -22.40 -24.62 -1.08
C LEU A 98 -22.17 -25.16 0.33
N THR A 99 -22.83 -24.60 1.33
CA THR A 99 -22.92 -25.16 2.70
C THR A 99 -24.30 -25.78 2.91
N ASP A 100 -24.31 -26.99 3.46
CA ASP A 100 -25.54 -27.70 3.86
C ASP A 100 -25.59 -27.86 5.41
N PRO A 101 -26.41 -27.06 6.11
CA PRO A 101 -26.56 -27.14 7.56
C PRO A 101 -27.07 -28.50 8.06
N GLN A 102 -27.79 -29.28 7.23
CA GLN A 102 -28.32 -30.59 7.63
C GLN A 102 -27.24 -31.67 7.66
N THR A 103 -26.14 -31.48 6.93
CA THR A 103 -25.01 -32.41 6.88
C THR A 103 -23.74 -31.87 7.54
N GLY A 104 -23.65 -30.57 7.79
CA GLY A 104 -22.44 -29.90 8.30
C GLY A 104 -21.30 -29.88 7.29
N VAL A 105 -21.59 -30.05 6.00
CA VAL A 105 -20.62 -30.11 4.90
C VAL A 105 -20.62 -28.80 4.15
N THR A 106 -19.43 -28.37 3.72
CA THR A 106 -19.26 -27.30 2.72
C THR A 106 -18.42 -27.84 1.56
N SER A 107 -18.67 -27.38 0.34
CA SER A 107 -17.87 -27.72 -0.83
C SER A 107 -17.79 -26.55 -1.80
N VAL A 108 -16.65 -26.40 -2.48
CA VAL A 108 -16.53 -25.55 -3.68
C VAL A 108 -17.23 -26.29 -4.82
N THR A 109 -18.28 -25.68 -5.37
CA THR A 109 -19.08 -26.24 -6.48
C THR A 109 -18.56 -25.79 -7.84
N ASN A 110 -18.08 -24.55 -7.95
CA ASN A 110 -17.57 -23.97 -9.18
C ASN A 110 -16.36 -23.06 -8.93
N LYS A 111 -15.53 -22.89 -9.98
CA LYS A 111 -14.46 -21.89 -10.04
C LYS A 111 -14.68 -20.96 -11.24
N ILE A 112 -14.92 -19.68 -10.98
CA ILE A 112 -15.04 -18.62 -11.97
C ILE A 112 -13.65 -18.03 -12.26
N PRO A 113 -13.20 -17.95 -13.53
CA PRO A 113 -11.92 -17.31 -13.87
C PRO A 113 -12.00 -15.77 -13.75
N VAL A 114 -11.50 -15.23 -12.63
CA VAL A 114 -11.57 -13.80 -12.30
C VAL A 114 -10.23 -13.07 -12.39
N TYR A 115 -10.28 -11.78 -12.67
CA TYR A 115 -9.19 -10.83 -12.44
C TYR A 115 -9.21 -10.44 -10.96
N ALA A 116 -8.20 -10.85 -10.20
CA ALA A 116 -8.09 -10.58 -8.77
C ALA A 116 -6.86 -9.71 -8.47
N ASN A 117 -7.06 -8.39 -8.45
CA ASN A 117 -6.07 -7.38 -8.06
C ASN A 117 -6.81 -6.25 -7.36
N SER A 118 -6.28 -5.75 -6.24
CA SER A 118 -7.06 -4.90 -5.33
C SER A 118 -8.37 -5.62 -4.95
N GLU A 119 -9.48 -4.91 -4.74
CA GLU A 119 -10.78 -5.50 -4.35
C GLU A 119 -11.49 -6.31 -5.45
N ASP A 120 -10.93 -6.38 -6.66
CA ASP A 120 -11.54 -7.15 -7.75
C ASP A 120 -11.52 -8.67 -7.49
N GLY A 121 -12.52 -9.37 -8.04
CA GLY A 121 -12.64 -10.81 -7.99
C GLY A 121 -14.03 -11.29 -8.38
N LEU A 122 -14.50 -12.36 -7.74
CA LEU A 122 -15.93 -12.68 -7.65
C LEU A 122 -16.55 -11.87 -6.49
N GLN A 123 -17.75 -11.35 -6.64
CA GLN A 123 -18.42 -10.46 -5.68
C GLN A 123 -19.81 -11.03 -5.35
N GLY A 124 -20.89 -10.28 -5.63
CA GLY A 124 -22.29 -10.67 -5.48
C GLY A 124 -22.66 -12.07 -5.97
N ILE A 125 -23.49 -12.77 -5.20
CA ILE A 125 -24.26 -13.97 -5.57
C ILE A 125 -25.69 -13.82 -5.07
N ALA A 126 -26.66 -14.05 -5.94
CA ALA A 126 -28.06 -13.96 -5.53
C ALA A 126 -28.93 -14.93 -6.34
N VAL A 127 -30.03 -15.39 -5.75
CA VAL A 127 -30.99 -16.31 -6.40
C VAL A 127 -32.18 -15.55 -6.95
N ASP A 128 -32.61 -15.91 -8.16
CA ASP A 128 -33.80 -15.31 -8.79
C ASP A 128 -35.05 -15.44 -7.88
N PRO A 129 -35.96 -14.45 -7.80
CA PRO A 129 -37.18 -14.59 -6.99
C PRO A 129 -38.03 -15.82 -7.36
N ASP A 130 -38.02 -16.22 -8.64
CA ASP A 130 -38.68 -17.43 -9.14
C ASP A 130 -37.75 -18.68 -9.13
N PHE A 131 -36.65 -18.69 -8.34
CA PHE A 131 -35.63 -19.76 -8.33
C PHE A 131 -36.20 -21.17 -8.17
N ALA A 132 -37.25 -21.33 -7.35
CA ALA A 132 -37.92 -22.60 -7.14
C ALA A 132 -38.54 -23.20 -8.43
N GLU A 133 -38.86 -22.36 -9.42
CA GLU A 133 -39.31 -22.77 -10.75
C GLU A 133 -38.17 -22.71 -11.80
N ASN A 134 -37.35 -21.66 -11.78
CA ASN A 134 -36.43 -21.32 -12.88
C ASN A 134 -34.95 -21.66 -12.65
N ASN A 135 -34.53 -21.91 -11.41
CA ASN A 135 -33.17 -22.31 -11.01
C ASN A 135 -32.04 -21.33 -11.45
N TRP A 136 -32.31 -20.03 -11.62
CA TRP A 136 -31.29 -19.03 -11.96
C TRP A 136 -30.52 -18.50 -10.75
N VAL A 137 -29.18 -18.52 -10.82
CA VAL A 137 -28.28 -17.86 -9.88
C VAL A 137 -27.52 -16.74 -10.61
N TYR A 138 -27.55 -15.54 -10.07
CA TYR A 138 -26.82 -14.37 -10.55
C TYR A 138 -25.46 -14.30 -9.87
N LEU A 139 -24.46 -13.81 -10.59
CA LEU A 139 -23.14 -13.48 -10.06
C LEU A 139 -22.68 -12.13 -10.61
N VAL A 140 -22.07 -11.30 -9.76
CA VAL A 140 -21.24 -10.18 -10.23
C VAL A 140 -19.76 -10.54 -10.07
N TYR A 141 -18.99 -10.40 -11.15
CA TYR A 141 -17.58 -10.77 -11.15
C TYR A 141 -16.72 -9.91 -12.08
N ALA A 142 -15.42 -9.87 -11.80
CA ALA A 142 -14.39 -9.25 -12.63
C ALA A 142 -13.82 -10.27 -13.64
N PRO A 143 -14.33 -10.38 -14.88
CA PRO A 143 -13.79 -11.31 -15.87
C PRO A 143 -12.31 -11.06 -16.21
N LEU A 144 -11.57 -12.15 -16.42
CA LEU A 144 -10.25 -12.09 -17.07
C LEU A 144 -10.34 -11.37 -18.42
N SER A 145 -9.42 -10.43 -18.62
CA SER A 145 -9.41 -9.50 -19.76
C SER A 145 -7.97 -9.24 -20.23
N GLY A 146 -7.79 -8.44 -21.29
CA GLY A 146 -6.45 -8.04 -21.77
C GLY A 146 -5.74 -7.01 -20.87
N THR A 147 -6.35 -6.65 -19.75
CA THR A 147 -5.89 -5.63 -18.81
C THR A 147 -4.66 -6.08 -18.02
N PRO A 148 -3.64 -5.23 -17.81
CA PRO A 148 -2.48 -5.61 -17.00
C PRO A 148 -2.84 -5.94 -15.54
N ALA A 149 -2.07 -6.82 -14.92
CA ALA A 149 -2.10 -7.09 -13.49
C ALA A 149 -1.16 -6.14 -12.73
N GLY A 150 -1.41 -5.94 -11.43
CA GLY A 150 -0.71 -4.97 -10.58
C GLY A 150 -1.28 -3.54 -10.70
N SER A 151 -0.77 -2.64 -9.87
CA SER A 151 -1.18 -1.23 -9.90
C SER A 151 -0.72 -0.48 -11.16
N ALA A 152 -1.61 0.37 -11.66
CA ALA A 152 -1.36 1.39 -12.67
C ALA A 152 -0.60 2.57 -12.05
N PRO A 153 0.17 3.34 -12.85
CA PRO A 153 0.84 4.52 -12.33
C PRO A 153 -0.16 5.66 -12.07
N ASN A 154 0.09 6.45 -11.02
CA ASN A 154 -0.74 7.62 -10.69
C ASN A 154 -0.62 8.76 -11.74
N THR A 155 0.44 8.75 -12.55
CA THR A 155 0.72 9.73 -13.62
C THR A 155 1.13 9.05 -14.93
N LEU A 156 0.90 9.73 -16.06
CA LEU A 156 1.35 9.26 -17.38
C LEU A 156 2.86 9.01 -17.42
N PRO A 157 3.32 7.82 -17.88
CA PRO A 157 4.73 7.56 -18.13
C PRO A 157 5.36 8.56 -19.11
N THR A 158 6.66 8.83 -18.97
CA THR A 158 7.37 9.81 -19.79
C THR A 158 7.27 9.51 -21.29
N GLY A 159 6.57 10.37 -22.03
CA GLY A 159 6.36 10.24 -23.48
C GLY A 159 5.09 9.49 -23.88
N ALA A 160 4.27 9.07 -22.93
CA ALA A 160 2.90 8.61 -23.19
C ALA A 160 1.91 9.78 -23.30
N ASP A 161 0.75 9.52 -23.90
CA ASP A 161 -0.43 10.40 -23.88
C ASP A 161 -1.63 9.67 -23.25
N ALA A 162 -2.79 10.32 -23.21
CA ALA A 162 -3.99 9.82 -22.54
C ALA A 162 -4.47 8.43 -23.02
N SER A 163 -4.13 7.99 -24.25
CA SER A 163 -4.48 6.64 -24.71
C SER A 163 -3.73 5.52 -23.97
N TYR A 164 -2.74 5.85 -23.14
CA TYR A 164 -2.10 4.90 -22.23
C TYR A 164 -3.10 4.32 -21.21
N TRP A 165 -4.13 5.08 -20.83
CA TRP A 165 -5.13 4.63 -19.85
C TRP A 165 -6.14 3.61 -20.40
N ASP A 166 -6.29 3.51 -21.72
CA ASP A 166 -7.21 2.57 -22.36
C ASP A 166 -6.83 1.10 -22.12
N GLN A 167 -5.53 0.80 -21.92
CA GLN A 167 -5.08 -0.56 -21.59
C GLN A 167 -5.53 -1.01 -20.19
N TRP A 168 -5.89 -0.05 -19.33
CA TRP A 168 -6.28 -0.26 -17.93
C TRP A 168 -7.80 -0.30 -17.75
N LYS A 169 -8.60 -0.29 -18.83
CA LYS A 169 -10.05 -0.44 -18.77
C LYS A 169 -10.46 -1.91 -18.69
N GLY A 170 -11.28 -2.24 -17.70
CA GLY A 170 -11.96 -3.52 -17.54
C GLY A 170 -13.46 -3.35 -17.36
N VAL A 171 -14.14 -4.45 -17.03
CA VAL A 171 -15.55 -4.46 -16.63
C VAL A 171 -15.73 -5.31 -15.37
N ASN A 172 -16.65 -4.91 -14.49
CA ASN A 172 -17.33 -5.83 -13.58
C ASN A 172 -18.65 -6.23 -14.27
N ARG A 173 -18.98 -7.52 -14.25
CA ARG A 173 -20.08 -8.10 -15.05
C ARG A 173 -21.11 -8.76 -14.16
N LEU A 174 -22.37 -8.40 -14.38
CA LEU A 174 -23.54 -9.18 -13.97
C LEU A 174 -23.83 -10.26 -15.03
N SER A 175 -23.80 -11.52 -14.61
CA SER A 175 -24.25 -12.69 -15.39
C SER A 175 -25.20 -13.55 -14.55
N ARG A 176 -25.99 -14.42 -15.20
CA ARG A 176 -26.70 -15.51 -14.52
C ARG A 176 -26.45 -16.90 -15.14
N PHE A 177 -26.59 -17.93 -14.32
CA PHE A 177 -26.25 -19.33 -14.60
C PHE A 177 -27.34 -20.27 -14.04
N GLN A 178 -27.60 -21.38 -14.73
CA GLN A 178 -28.52 -22.42 -14.27
C GLN A 178 -27.90 -23.26 -13.14
N TRP A 179 -28.62 -23.41 -12.03
CA TRP A 179 -28.29 -24.32 -10.94
C TRP A 179 -28.69 -25.76 -11.27
N THR A 180 -27.81 -26.71 -10.98
CA THR A 180 -27.99 -28.15 -11.30
C THR A 180 -28.38 -29.01 -10.10
N GLY A 181 -28.56 -28.41 -8.92
CA GLY A 181 -28.67 -29.12 -7.64
C GLY A 181 -27.32 -29.41 -6.96
N THR A 182 -26.21 -29.31 -7.71
CA THR A 182 -24.84 -29.59 -7.20
C THR A 182 -23.79 -28.55 -7.63
N GLY A 183 -24.18 -27.51 -8.34
CA GLY A 183 -23.29 -26.53 -8.97
C GLY A 183 -23.96 -25.79 -10.12
N LEU A 184 -23.30 -24.74 -10.61
CA LEU A 184 -23.72 -23.94 -11.77
C LEU A 184 -23.29 -24.60 -13.09
N ASP A 185 -24.17 -24.63 -14.09
CA ASP A 185 -23.77 -24.93 -15.46
C ASP A 185 -23.11 -23.70 -16.09
N LEU A 186 -21.77 -23.67 -16.11
CA LEU A 186 -21.00 -22.57 -16.69
C LEU A 186 -21.18 -22.43 -18.22
N ALA A 187 -21.78 -23.41 -18.91
CA ALA A 187 -22.16 -23.27 -20.32
C ALA A 187 -23.50 -22.54 -20.54
N SER A 188 -24.27 -22.31 -19.48
CA SER A 188 -25.56 -21.62 -19.52
C SER A 188 -25.46 -20.08 -19.39
N GLU A 189 -24.25 -19.53 -19.26
CA GLU A 189 -24.01 -18.12 -18.92
C GLU A 189 -24.78 -17.13 -19.81
N GLN A 190 -25.73 -16.42 -19.20
CA GLN A 190 -26.37 -15.23 -19.76
C GLN A 190 -25.69 -13.97 -19.22
N LYS A 191 -25.19 -13.10 -20.11
CA LYS A 191 -24.45 -11.87 -19.78
C LYS A 191 -25.38 -10.67 -19.86
N ILE A 192 -25.66 -10.06 -18.72
CA ILE A 192 -26.73 -9.06 -18.58
C ILE A 192 -26.15 -7.66 -18.71
N LEU A 193 -25.17 -7.30 -17.87
CA LEU A 193 -24.64 -5.94 -17.80
C LEU A 193 -23.13 -5.92 -17.53
N ASP A 194 -22.42 -5.05 -18.25
CA ASP A 194 -21.01 -4.71 -18.02
C ASP A 194 -20.91 -3.27 -17.45
N VAL A 195 -20.34 -3.13 -16.25
CA VAL A 195 -20.00 -1.85 -15.61
C VAL A 195 -18.52 -1.56 -15.90
N GLU A 196 -18.21 -0.48 -16.64
CA GLU A 196 -16.83 -0.12 -16.98
C GLU A 196 -16.04 0.30 -15.72
N VAL A 197 -14.81 -0.18 -15.59
CA VAL A 197 -13.94 0.07 -14.42
C VAL A 197 -12.49 0.29 -14.85
N GLN A 198 -11.77 1.10 -14.09
CA GLN A 198 -10.39 1.48 -14.31
C GLN A 198 -9.50 0.64 -13.37
N ARG A 199 -8.95 -0.45 -13.92
CA ARG A 199 -8.08 -1.41 -13.21
C ARG A 199 -6.73 -0.79 -12.87
N GLY A 200 -6.03 -1.44 -11.93
CA GLY A 200 -4.75 -0.97 -11.41
C GLY A 200 -4.86 0.26 -10.51
N GLN A 201 -6.08 0.65 -10.14
CA GLN A 201 -6.35 1.51 -8.99
C GLN A 201 -7.36 0.76 -8.13
N CYS A 202 -7.09 0.65 -6.82
CA CYS A 202 -8.12 0.45 -5.82
C CYS A 202 -9.01 1.71 -5.78
N CYS A 203 -10.21 1.75 -5.23
CA CYS A 203 -10.98 0.74 -4.48
C CYS A 203 -12.45 0.80 -4.96
N HIS A 204 -13.38 0.30 -4.16
CA HIS A 204 -14.84 0.46 -4.26
C HIS A 204 -15.46 -0.27 -5.46
N VAL A 205 -15.91 -1.50 -5.19
CA VAL A 205 -16.61 -2.33 -6.17
C VAL A 205 -18.13 -2.22 -6.04
N GLY A 206 -18.68 -2.17 -4.82
CA GLY A 206 -20.10 -2.46 -4.58
C GLY A 206 -20.39 -3.90 -5.02
N ALA A 207 -21.20 -4.07 -6.05
CA ALA A 207 -21.51 -5.32 -6.74
C ALA A 207 -22.47 -6.29 -6.01
N ASP A 208 -23.33 -5.73 -5.17
CA ASP A 208 -24.44 -6.42 -4.50
C ASP A 208 -25.72 -6.45 -5.34
N ILE A 209 -26.63 -7.41 -5.12
CA ILE A 209 -27.77 -7.74 -5.99
C ILE A 209 -29.03 -8.04 -5.16
N ASP A 210 -30.15 -7.35 -5.44
CA ASP A 210 -31.46 -7.67 -4.84
C ASP A 210 -32.63 -7.31 -5.78
N TRP A 211 -33.90 -7.57 -5.40
CA TRP A 211 -35.09 -7.38 -6.25
C TRP A 211 -36.29 -6.74 -5.56
N ASP A 212 -37.02 -5.89 -6.31
CA ASP A 212 -38.37 -5.51 -5.91
C ASP A 212 -39.43 -6.56 -6.28
N GLY A 213 -40.63 -6.42 -5.69
CA GLY A 213 -41.78 -7.31 -5.91
C GLY A 213 -42.39 -7.31 -7.32
N ASP A 214 -41.92 -6.44 -8.22
CA ASP A 214 -42.23 -6.47 -9.66
C ASP A 214 -41.16 -7.25 -10.46
N GLY A 215 -40.15 -7.82 -9.78
CA GLY A 215 -39.07 -8.61 -10.37
C GLY A 215 -37.96 -7.76 -11.01
N ASN A 216 -37.83 -6.49 -10.63
CA ASN A 216 -36.72 -5.64 -11.12
C ASN A 216 -35.49 -5.84 -10.23
N LEU A 217 -34.38 -6.20 -10.87
CA LEU A 217 -33.08 -6.38 -10.24
C LEU A 217 -32.43 -5.02 -9.98
N TYR A 218 -31.96 -4.84 -8.75
CA TYR A 218 -31.09 -3.75 -8.33
C TYR A 218 -29.64 -4.23 -8.30
N LEU A 219 -28.70 -3.31 -8.56
CA LEU A 219 -27.27 -3.59 -8.54
C LEU A 219 -26.52 -2.41 -7.93
N SER A 220 -25.79 -2.65 -6.84
CA SER A 220 -24.90 -1.67 -6.24
C SER A 220 -23.59 -1.54 -7.04
N THR A 221 -23.02 -0.33 -7.11
CA THR A 221 -21.75 -0.08 -7.81
C THR A 221 -20.92 0.98 -7.11
N GLY A 222 -19.68 0.66 -6.78
CA GLY A 222 -18.71 1.62 -6.25
C GLY A 222 -18.22 2.63 -7.31
N ASP A 223 -17.70 3.76 -6.85
CA ASP A 223 -17.21 4.86 -7.70
C ASP A 223 -15.91 4.54 -8.45
N ASN A 224 -15.24 3.46 -8.03
CA ASN A 224 -13.97 2.98 -8.55
C ASN A 224 -12.83 4.03 -8.44
N THR A 225 -12.76 4.77 -7.34
CA THR A 225 -11.72 5.79 -7.07
C THR A 225 -11.22 5.72 -5.61
N PRO A 226 -9.90 5.70 -5.35
CA PRO A 226 -9.36 5.55 -4.00
C PRO A 226 -9.38 6.88 -3.22
N ALA A 227 -9.58 6.81 -1.90
CA ALA A 227 -9.40 7.97 -1.01
C ALA A 227 -7.92 8.42 -0.92
N SER A 228 -6.97 7.49 -1.01
CA SER A 228 -5.52 7.75 -1.09
C SER A 228 -5.05 8.27 -2.46
N ALA A 229 -5.96 8.89 -3.24
CA ALA A 229 -5.60 9.59 -4.46
C ALA A 229 -4.59 10.73 -4.17
N PRO A 230 -3.45 10.83 -4.87
CA PRO A 230 -2.39 11.77 -4.50
C PRO A 230 -2.86 13.23 -4.33
N GLY A 231 -2.64 13.76 -3.13
CA GLY A 231 -3.03 15.12 -2.73
C GLY A 231 -4.50 15.29 -2.33
N ALA A 232 -5.25 14.19 -2.18
CA ALA A 232 -6.59 14.18 -1.59
C ALA A 232 -6.56 14.19 -0.06
N ASN A 233 -5.58 13.47 0.54
CA ASN A 233 -5.31 13.41 1.98
C ASN A 233 -6.57 13.01 2.80
N GLY A 234 -7.27 11.95 2.38
CA GLY A 234 -8.53 11.51 3.00
C GLY A 234 -9.78 12.31 2.62
N PHE A 235 -9.67 13.48 1.99
CA PHE A 235 -10.83 14.25 1.51
C PHE A 235 -11.25 13.81 0.09
N ALA A 236 -12.39 14.31 -0.41
CA ALA A 236 -12.94 13.95 -1.73
C ALA A 236 -11.89 13.91 -2.88
N PRO A 237 -11.63 12.72 -3.48
CA PRO A 237 -10.60 12.46 -4.49
C PRO A 237 -11.06 12.88 -5.89
N ASN A 238 -11.01 14.19 -6.13
CA ASN A 238 -11.47 14.85 -7.35
C ASN A 238 -10.29 15.31 -8.25
N ASN A 239 -9.28 14.46 -8.46
CA ASN A 239 -8.00 14.86 -9.06
C ASN A 239 -7.94 14.64 -10.59
N ASP A 240 -8.48 15.58 -11.36
CA ASP A 240 -8.36 15.60 -12.83
C ASP A 240 -7.19 16.46 -13.36
N ALA A 241 -6.11 16.63 -12.58
CA ALA A 241 -4.96 17.44 -13.00
C ALA A 241 -4.25 16.86 -14.26
N PRO A 242 -3.77 17.68 -15.21
CA PRO A 242 -3.20 17.22 -16.49
C PRO A 242 -2.12 16.14 -16.33
N GLY A 243 -2.38 14.95 -16.90
CA GLY A 243 -1.47 13.80 -16.85
C GLY A 243 -1.69 12.82 -15.69
N MET A 244 -2.56 13.12 -14.72
CA MET A 244 -3.00 12.15 -13.69
C MET A 244 -3.83 11.01 -14.30
N ASN A 245 -3.79 9.84 -13.67
CA ASN A 245 -4.61 8.66 -13.98
C ASN A 245 -6.12 9.00 -13.86
N PRO A 246 -7.00 8.56 -14.80
CA PRO A 246 -8.44 8.75 -14.69
C PRO A 246 -9.03 8.24 -13.38
N GLY A 247 -8.52 7.14 -12.82
CA GLY A 247 -9.03 6.52 -11.60
C GLY A 247 -8.99 7.39 -10.34
N LEU A 248 -8.33 8.54 -10.39
CA LEU A 248 -8.11 9.46 -9.25
C LEU A 248 -9.14 10.60 -9.17
N ASP A 249 -10.24 10.51 -9.92
CA ASP A 249 -11.28 11.56 -10.01
C ASP A 249 -12.70 10.98 -9.93
N ALA A 250 -13.26 10.89 -8.72
CA ALA A 250 -14.56 10.27 -8.46
C ALA A 250 -15.72 10.91 -9.27
N ARG A 251 -15.58 12.18 -9.67
CA ARG A 251 -16.52 12.90 -10.55
C ARG A 251 -16.71 12.21 -11.91
N ARG A 252 -15.76 11.38 -12.38
CA ARG A 252 -15.89 10.60 -13.63
C ARG A 252 -16.97 9.52 -13.54
N GLY A 253 -17.21 9.00 -12.34
CA GLY A 253 -18.06 7.85 -12.02
C GLY A 253 -19.28 8.31 -11.25
N ALA A 254 -19.20 8.38 -9.92
CA ALA A 254 -20.29 8.74 -9.03
C ALA A 254 -21.06 10.00 -9.48
N GLY A 255 -20.34 11.11 -9.70
CA GLY A 255 -20.90 12.38 -10.15
C GLY A 255 -21.26 12.47 -11.65
N ASN A 256 -21.05 11.42 -12.44
CA ASN A 256 -21.33 11.39 -13.87
C ASN A 256 -22.65 10.65 -14.16
N SER A 257 -23.62 11.37 -14.75
CA SER A 257 -24.93 10.81 -15.12
C SER A 257 -24.87 9.82 -16.30
N ASN A 258 -23.78 9.80 -17.07
CA ASN A 258 -23.59 8.93 -18.23
C ASN A 258 -22.59 7.79 -17.97
N ASP A 259 -22.41 7.44 -16.70
CA ASP A 259 -21.53 6.38 -16.21
C ASP A 259 -22.31 5.44 -15.28
N LEU A 260 -21.80 4.22 -15.07
CA LEU A 260 -22.43 3.22 -14.20
C LEU A 260 -21.68 3.00 -12.87
N ARG A 261 -20.53 3.67 -12.63
CA ARG A 261 -19.81 3.62 -11.35
C ARG A 261 -20.42 4.60 -10.34
N GLY A 262 -20.44 4.25 -9.07
CA GLY A 262 -20.97 5.10 -7.98
C GLY A 262 -22.46 5.36 -8.15
N LYS A 263 -23.23 4.27 -8.28
CA LYS A 263 -24.68 4.22 -8.52
C LYS A 263 -25.32 3.06 -7.75
N ILE A 264 -26.63 3.16 -7.55
CA ILE A 264 -27.50 1.97 -7.46
C ILE A 264 -28.34 1.95 -8.73
N LEU A 265 -28.28 0.83 -9.45
CA LEU A 265 -28.96 0.62 -10.74
C LEU A 265 -30.25 -0.18 -10.53
N ARG A 266 -31.24 -0.03 -11.42
CA ARG A 266 -32.49 -0.82 -11.45
C ARG A 266 -32.83 -1.22 -12.88
N ILE A 267 -32.96 -2.52 -13.14
CA ILE A 267 -33.23 -3.10 -14.47
C ILE A 267 -34.20 -4.29 -14.38
N ASN A 268 -34.92 -4.61 -15.46
CA ASN A 268 -35.79 -5.79 -15.52
C ASN A 268 -35.19 -6.85 -16.47
N VAL A 269 -34.70 -7.97 -15.94
CA VAL A 269 -33.97 -9.00 -16.71
C VAL A 269 -34.95 -9.93 -17.43
N GLN A 270 -34.71 -10.17 -18.71
CA GLN A 270 -35.58 -10.97 -19.59
C GLN A 270 -35.09 -12.43 -19.72
N ASP A 271 -35.96 -13.36 -20.13
CA ASP A 271 -35.66 -14.80 -20.33
C ASP A 271 -34.36 -15.09 -21.12
N ASP A 272 -34.03 -14.26 -22.11
CA ASP A 272 -32.87 -14.44 -23.00
C ASP A 272 -31.56 -13.84 -22.46
N GLY A 273 -31.59 -13.22 -21.28
CA GLY A 273 -30.45 -12.56 -20.65
C GLY A 273 -30.26 -11.10 -21.06
N THR A 274 -31.11 -10.55 -21.94
CA THR A 274 -31.20 -9.10 -22.11
C THR A 274 -31.93 -8.45 -20.92
N TYR A 275 -31.97 -7.12 -20.86
CA TYR A 275 -32.76 -6.40 -19.86
C TYR A 275 -33.55 -5.24 -20.51
N THR A 276 -34.60 -4.81 -19.81
CA THR A 276 -35.33 -3.58 -20.09
C THR A 276 -35.19 -2.61 -18.92
N ILE A 277 -35.60 -1.36 -19.11
CA ILE A 277 -35.56 -0.30 -18.09
C ILE A 277 -36.97 -0.11 -17.52
N PRO A 278 -37.19 -0.23 -16.19
CA PRO A 278 -38.45 0.10 -15.55
C PRO A 278 -38.83 1.59 -15.70
N GLU A 279 -40.11 1.90 -15.56
CA GLU A 279 -40.51 3.28 -15.26
C GLU A 279 -40.12 3.61 -13.80
N GLY A 280 -39.81 4.88 -13.50
CA GLY A 280 -39.40 5.30 -12.14
C GLY A 280 -37.89 5.43 -11.90
N ASN A 281 -37.02 5.16 -12.87
CA ASN A 281 -35.58 5.47 -12.76
C ASN A 281 -35.29 6.99 -12.88
N LEU A 282 -34.17 7.45 -12.30
CA LEU A 282 -33.79 8.87 -12.19
C LEU A 282 -33.73 9.60 -13.53
N PHE A 283 -33.33 8.89 -14.59
CA PHE A 283 -33.20 9.44 -15.94
C PHE A 283 -34.09 8.68 -16.93
N PRO A 284 -35.17 9.30 -17.46
CA PRO A 284 -36.05 8.65 -18.43
C PRO A 284 -35.31 8.19 -19.70
N VAL A 285 -35.70 7.02 -20.21
CA VAL A 285 -35.11 6.39 -21.41
C VAL A 285 -35.04 7.37 -22.60
N GLY A 286 -33.84 7.53 -23.16
CA GLY A 286 -33.58 8.43 -24.30
C GLY A 286 -33.24 9.87 -23.92
N THR A 287 -33.12 10.19 -22.63
CA THR A 287 -32.54 11.47 -22.16
C THR A 287 -31.07 11.57 -22.61
N GLU A 288 -30.65 12.75 -23.09
CA GLU A 288 -29.29 12.93 -23.64
C GLU A 288 -28.25 13.01 -22.50
N LYS A 289 -27.16 12.25 -22.64
CA LYS A 289 -26.04 12.18 -21.69
C LYS A 289 -26.41 11.64 -20.30
N THR A 290 -27.30 10.66 -20.26
CA THR A 290 -27.72 9.96 -19.05
C THR A 290 -27.86 8.47 -19.29
N ARG A 291 -27.46 7.65 -18.31
CA ARG A 291 -27.75 6.22 -18.26
C ARG A 291 -29.11 5.99 -17.59
N PRO A 292 -30.13 5.47 -18.32
CA PRO A 292 -31.45 5.27 -17.75
C PRO A 292 -31.53 4.06 -16.80
N GLU A 293 -30.46 3.28 -16.67
CA GLU A 293 -30.30 2.22 -15.65
C GLU A 293 -30.18 2.77 -14.22
N ILE A 294 -29.90 4.07 -14.05
CA ILE A 294 -29.63 4.70 -12.75
C ILE A 294 -30.93 4.90 -11.96
N PHE A 295 -30.98 4.35 -10.75
CA PHE A 295 -32.00 4.66 -9.75
C PHE A 295 -31.49 5.68 -8.71
N VAL A 296 -30.32 5.41 -8.10
CA VAL A 296 -29.58 6.39 -7.28
C VAL A 296 -28.23 6.71 -7.93
N MET A 297 -27.81 7.98 -7.91
CA MET A 297 -26.45 8.38 -8.27
C MET A 297 -25.72 9.11 -7.14
N GLY A 298 -24.40 9.20 -7.23
CA GLY A 298 -23.61 9.97 -6.27
C GLY A 298 -23.42 9.24 -4.94
N VAL A 299 -23.13 7.95 -5.00
CA VAL A 299 -22.69 7.08 -3.89
C VAL A 299 -21.22 6.68 -4.08
N ARG A 300 -20.48 6.38 -3.01
CA ARG A 300 -19.02 6.10 -3.04
C ARG A 300 -18.71 4.62 -3.15
N ASN A 301 -19.12 3.84 -2.16
CA ASN A 301 -19.02 2.39 -2.07
C ASN A 301 -20.26 1.85 -1.35
N PRO A 302 -21.42 1.75 -2.03
CA PRO A 302 -22.62 1.11 -1.50
C PRO A 302 -22.38 -0.41 -1.43
N PHE A 303 -21.71 -0.88 -0.37
CA PHE A 303 -21.15 -2.22 -0.35
C PHE A 303 -22.23 -3.30 -0.15
N ARG A 304 -23.18 -3.03 0.74
CA ARG A 304 -24.39 -3.85 0.94
C ARG A 304 -25.65 -3.04 0.72
N ILE A 305 -26.63 -3.62 0.03
CA ILE A 305 -27.98 -3.08 -0.20
C ILE A 305 -29.04 -4.08 0.27
N ASP A 306 -30.26 -3.60 0.46
CA ASP A 306 -31.46 -4.42 0.69
C ASP A 306 -32.66 -3.72 0.02
N VAL A 307 -33.55 -4.48 -0.62
CA VAL A 307 -34.69 -4.00 -1.42
C VAL A 307 -35.97 -4.70 -0.93
N ASP A 308 -36.48 -4.26 0.22
CA ASP A 308 -37.67 -4.88 0.80
C ASP A 308 -38.97 -4.48 0.07
N PRO A 309 -39.71 -5.43 -0.54
CA PRO A 309 -40.95 -5.15 -1.26
C PRO A 309 -42.15 -4.90 -0.34
N GLU A 310 -42.12 -5.31 0.95
CA GLU A 310 -43.26 -5.12 1.86
C GLU A 310 -43.30 -3.69 2.43
N THR A 311 -42.14 -3.10 2.73
CA THR A 311 -41.98 -1.68 3.11
C THR A 311 -41.80 -0.74 1.91
N ASN A 312 -41.73 -1.27 0.68
CA ASN A 312 -41.44 -0.52 -0.55
C ASN A 312 -40.16 0.32 -0.42
N SER A 313 -39.07 -0.30 0.07
CA SER A 313 -37.83 0.40 0.42
C SER A 313 -36.59 -0.14 -0.30
N LEU A 314 -35.58 0.74 -0.43
CA LEU A 314 -34.21 0.40 -0.76
C LEU A 314 -33.33 0.98 0.35
N SER A 315 -32.59 0.13 1.07
CA SER A 315 -31.62 0.51 2.07
C SER A 315 -30.18 0.20 1.64
N TRP A 316 -29.18 0.94 2.14
CA TRP A 316 -27.76 0.65 1.90
C TRP A 316 -26.81 1.30 2.92
N GLY A 317 -25.66 0.67 3.12
CA GLY A 317 -24.48 1.29 3.77
C GLY A 317 -23.51 1.84 2.72
N ASP A 318 -23.05 3.08 2.86
CA ASP A 318 -22.08 3.73 1.97
C ASP A 318 -20.83 4.19 2.74
N TYR A 319 -19.65 3.72 2.33
CA TYR A 319 -18.40 4.04 3.02
C TYR A 319 -17.92 5.44 2.61
N GLY A 320 -17.65 6.31 3.60
CA GLY A 320 -17.04 7.63 3.43
C GLY A 320 -15.52 7.63 3.19
N PRO A 321 -14.91 8.82 3.01
CA PRO A 321 -13.49 8.98 2.76
C PRO A 321 -12.69 9.30 4.05
N ASP A 322 -11.39 9.01 4.03
CA ASP A 322 -10.57 8.71 5.21
C ASP A 322 -10.09 9.95 6.04
N ALA A 323 -10.67 11.14 5.86
CA ALA A 323 -10.20 12.37 6.53
C ALA A 323 -10.67 12.47 7.99
N ALA A 324 -9.91 11.97 8.95
CA ALA A 324 -10.25 11.99 10.38
C ALA A 324 -10.57 13.38 11.01
N ASN A 325 -10.36 14.50 10.31
CA ASN A 325 -10.69 15.86 10.76
C ASN A 325 -11.12 16.75 9.59
N ALA A 326 -12.07 17.68 9.83
CA ALA A 326 -12.52 18.65 8.83
C ALA A 326 -11.53 19.83 8.67
N ASP A 327 -11.29 20.28 7.43
CA ASP A 327 -10.51 21.49 7.13
C ASP A 327 -11.40 22.57 6.50
N PRO A 328 -11.55 23.76 7.12
CA PRO A 328 -12.25 24.92 6.54
C PRO A 328 -11.75 25.38 5.15
N ASN A 329 -10.61 24.89 4.68
CA ASN A 329 -10.04 25.13 3.35
C ASN A 329 -10.21 23.94 2.39
N ARG A 330 -10.93 22.87 2.76
CA ARG A 330 -11.05 21.64 1.96
C ARG A 330 -12.45 21.03 1.95
N GLY A 331 -13.08 20.90 3.12
CA GLY A 331 -14.37 20.20 3.29
C GLY A 331 -14.56 19.58 4.67
N PRO A 332 -15.65 18.81 4.87
CA PRO A 332 -15.87 17.99 6.05
C PRO A 332 -14.81 16.89 6.22
N MET A 333 -14.86 16.23 7.38
CA MET A 333 -14.14 15.00 7.69
C MET A 333 -14.69 13.79 6.91
N GLY A 334 -14.22 12.60 7.25
CA GLY A 334 -14.86 11.33 6.90
C GLY A 334 -16.17 11.15 7.64
N TYR A 335 -17.20 10.81 6.89
CA TYR A 335 -18.48 10.30 7.38
C TYR A 335 -18.87 9.16 6.48
N VAL A 336 -19.12 7.99 7.06
CA VAL A 336 -19.90 6.93 6.43
C VAL A 336 -21.40 7.23 6.56
N GLU A 337 -22.22 6.54 5.78
CA GLU A 337 -23.66 6.71 5.75
C GLU A 337 -24.41 5.38 5.85
N TRP A 338 -25.58 5.39 6.50
CA TRP A 338 -26.62 4.39 6.27
C TRP A 338 -27.87 5.11 5.76
N ASN A 339 -28.47 4.58 4.70
CA ASN A 339 -29.50 5.26 3.93
C ASN A 339 -30.69 4.35 3.67
N THR A 340 -31.90 4.95 3.61
CA THR A 340 -33.08 4.28 3.08
C THR A 340 -33.99 5.24 2.30
N VAL A 341 -34.58 4.75 1.21
CA VAL A 341 -35.51 5.48 0.33
C VAL A 341 -36.68 4.61 -0.10
N SER A 342 -37.75 5.25 -0.56
CA SER A 342 -38.80 4.57 -1.30
C SER A 342 -38.34 4.16 -2.70
N LEU A 343 -38.85 3.04 -3.22
CA LEU A 343 -38.64 2.61 -4.61
C LEU A 343 -39.29 3.55 -5.65
N ASP A 344 -40.03 4.55 -5.18
CA ASP A 344 -40.60 5.68 -5.94
C ASP A 344 -39.76 6.98 -5.86
N ASP A 345 -38.65 7.06 -5.09
CA ASP A 345 -37.83 8.28 -4.85
C ASP A 345 -36.37 8.18 -5.41
N PRO A 346 -36.20 8.08 -6.74
CA PRO A 346 -34.88 8.10 -7.38
C PRO A 346 -34.21 9.48 -7.25
N HIS A 347 -32.94 9.52 -6.81
CA HIS A 347 -32.29 10.79 -6.47
C HIS A 347 -30.75 10.75 -6.63
N ASN A 348 -30.10 11.88 -6.29
CA ASN A 348 -28.65 12.02 -6.22
C ASN A 348 -28.24 12.17 -4.74
N ALA A 349 -27.42 11.25 -4.22
CA ALA A 349 -26.89 11.30 -2.84
C ALA A 349 -25.67 12.25 -2.70
N GLY A 350 -25.10 12.71 -3.81
CA GLY A 350 -24.24 13.90 -3.84
C GLY A 350 -22.71 13.68 -3.79
N TRP A 351 -22.23 12.45 -3.58
CA TRP A 351 -20.80 12.15 -3.72
C TRP A 351 -20.32 12.40 -5.18
N PRO A 352 -19.14 12.99 -5.43
CA PRO A 352 -18.08 13.41 -4.49
C PRO A 352 -18.03 14.93 -4.24
N TYR A 353 -19.20 15.57 -4.17
CA TYR A 353 -19.31 17.02 -3.98
C TYR A 353 -19.74 17.38 -2.54
N VAL A 354 -20.64 16.57 -2.00
CA VAL A 354 -21.19 16.61 -0.65
C VAL A 354 -21.34 15.17 -0.14
N HIS A 355 -21.53 15.00 1.17
CA HIS A 355 -21.93 13.74 1.83
C HIS A 355 -22.53 14.05 3.21
N GLY A 356 -23.05 13.04 3.90
CA GLY A 356 -23.66 13.16 5.23
C GLY A 356 -24.78 14.19 5.24
N PRO A 357 -24.73 15.25 6.06
CA PRO A 357 -25.78 16.28 6.14
C PRO A 357 -25.71 17.29 4.97
N ASN A 358 -25.42 16.82 3.74
CA ASN A 358 -25.04 17.65 2.59
C ASN A 358 -23.82 18.56 2.90
N ALA A 359 -22.87 18.08 3.70
CA ALA A 359 -21.64 18.80 4.04
C ALA A 359 -20.73 18.89 2.81
N ALA A 360 -20.34 20.11 2.41
CA ALA A 360 -19.71 20.35 1.12
C ALA A 360 -18.18 20.38 1.14
N TYR A 361 -17.58 19.71 0.16
CA TYR A 361 -16.18 19.91 -0.22
C TYR A 361 -16.04 21.15 -1.13
N ASN A 362 -14.79 21.55 -1.41
CA ASN A 362 -14.48 22.57 -2.40
C ASN A 362 -13.82 22.05 -3.69
N GLU A 363 -13.87 22.89 -4.73
CA GLU A 363 -13.12 22.75 -6.00
C GLU A 363 -11.61 22.90 -5.78
N TRP A 364 -11.01 21.97 -5.03
CA TRP A 364 -9.59 21.95 -4.71
C TRP A 364 -8.73 21.80 -5.96
N ASN A 365 -7.74 22.69 -6.09
CA ASN A 365 -6.81 22.64 -7.20
C ASN A 365 -5.62 21.71 -6.86
N PHE A 366 -5.78 20.42 -7.13
CA PHE A 366 -4.76 19.39 -6.91
C PHE A 366 -3.39 19.68 -7.57
N ALA A 367 -3.34 20.50 -8.62
CA ALA A 367 -2.09 20.89 -9.29
C ALA A 367 -1.32 22.02 -8.57
N THR A 368 -1.92 22.66 -7.57
CA THR A 368 -1.33 23.77 -6.80
C THR A 368 -1.52 23.68 -5.29
N SER A 369 -2.31 22.71 -4.81
CA SER A 369 -2.76 22.56 -3.43
C SER A 369 -3.40 23.84 -2.87
N THR A 370 -4.42 24.35 -3.57
CA THR A 370 -5.14 25.57 -3.18
C THR A 370 -6.68 25.41 -3.19
N PRO A 371 -7.39 26.08 -2.27
CA PRO A 371 -8.85 26.01 -2.18
C PRO A 371 -9.55 26.72 -3.35
N GLY A 372 -10.63 26.10 -3.84
CA GLY A 372 -11.59 26.71 -4.75
C GLY A 372 -12.86 27.18 -4.04
N ALA A 373 -13.96 27.30 -4.78
CA ALA A 373 -15.28 27.51 -4.21
C ALA A 373 -15.83 26.21 -3.62
N PHE A 374 -16.64 26.30 -2.56
CA PHE A 374 -17.44 25.17 -2.07
C PHE A 374 -18.56 24.82 -3.04
N PHE A 375 -18.89 23.54 -3.14
CA PHE A 375 -20.02 23.08 -3.95
C PHE A 375 -21.37 23.49 -3.32
N ASP A 376 -22.37 23.71 -4.16
CA ASP A 376 -23.75 24.01 -3.74
C ASP A 376 -24.61 22.75 -3.93
N PRO A 377 -25.09 22.08 -2.85
CA PRO A 377 -25.90 20.86 -2.97
C PRO A 377 -27.18 21.06 -3.81
N ALA A 378 -27.71 22.29 -3.90
CA ALA A 378 -28.88 22.58 -4.73
C ALA A 378 -28.56 22.86 -6.21
N ALA A 379 -27.27 22.96 -6.57
CA ALA A 379 -26.80 23.36 -7.91
C ALA A 379 -25.45 22.72 -8.29
N LEU A 380 -25.28 21.44 -7.98
CA LEU A 380 -24.05 20.68 -8.23
C LEU A 380 -23.63 20.67 -9.70
N LYS A 381 -22.30 20.71 -9.93
CA LYS A 381 -21.71 20.78 -11.27
C LYS A 381 -20.59 19.78 -11.46
N ASN A 382 -20.75 18.88 -12.42
CA ASN A 382 -19.68 18.02 -12.86
C ASN A 382 -18.79 18.74 -13.89
N ASN A 383 -17.76 19.39 -13.35
CA ASN A 383 -16.74 20.15 -14.07
C ASN A 383 -15.49 19.31 -14.42
N SER A 384 -15.48 17.99 -14.19
CA SER A 384 -14.36 17.10 -14.54
C SER A 384 -14.10 17.09 -16.05
N ARG A 385 -12.83 17.10 -16.45
CA ARG A 385 -12.41 16.86 -17.86
C ARG A 385 -12.88 15.51 -18.42
N TRP A 386 -13.20 14.55 -17.55
CA TRP A 386 -13.63 13.20 -17.91
C TRP A 386 -15.16 13.05 -18.00
N ASN A 387 -15.92 14.08 -17.63
CA ASN A 387 -17.38 14.03 -17.62
C ASN A 387 -17.96 13.78 -19.03
N THR A 388 -18.65 12.66 -19.20
CA THR A 388 -19.39 12.28 -20.42
C THR A 388 -20.90 12.58 -20.32
N GLY A 389 -21.36 13.06 -19.16
CA GLY A 389 -22.75 13.26 -18.78
C GLY A 389 -23.24 14.70 -18.83
N LEU A 390 -24.19 14.99 -17.95
CA LEU A 390 -24.67 16.33 -17.65
C LEU A 390 -23.60 17.13 -16.91
N VAL A 391 -23.57 18.45 -17.15
CA VAL A 391 -22.69 19.36 -16.39
C VAL A 391 -23.43 19.84 -15.14
N ASP A 392 -24.64 20.35 -15.30
CA ASP A 392 -25.55 20.68 -14.20
C ASP A 392 -26.27 19.39 -13.75
N LEU A 393 -26.08 18.98 -12.49
CA LEU A 393 -26.61 17.73 -11.94
C LEU A 393 -27.96 17.93 -11.22
N PRO A 394 -28.72 16.85 -10.95
CA PRO A 394 -29.81 16.90 -9.97
C PRO A 394 -29.31 17.36 -8.59
N PRO A 395 -30.12 18.09 -7.79
CA PRO A 395 -29.79 18.44 -6.41
C PRO A 395 -29.45 17.21 -5.55
N ALA A 396 -28.55 17.39 -4.58
CA ALA A 396 -28.21 16.34 -3.63
C ALA A 396 -29.23 16.23 -2.49
N ARG A 397 -29.67 15.00 -2.20
CA ARG A 397 -30.36 14.61 -0.96
C ARG A 397 -29.30 14.34 0.11
N ALA A 398 -29.56 14.75 1.35
CA ALA A 398 -28.68 14.42 2.48
C ALA A 398 -28.88 12.97 2.92
N ALA A 399 -27.86 12.41 3.56
CA ALA A 399 -27.88 11.07 4.16
C ALA A 399 -29.03 10.92 5.17
N THR A 400 -29.51 9.69 5.34
CA THR A 400 -30.58 9.35 6.29
C THR A 400 -30.00 9.25 7.71
N LEU A 401 -28.92 8.47 7.85
CA LEU A 401 -27.99 8.49 8.98
C LEU A 401 -26.56 8.67 8.46
N TYR A 402 -25.71 9.32 9.24
CA TYR A 402 -24.29 9.46 8.98
C TYR A 402 -23.52 9.47 10.30
N TYR A 403 -22.31 8.91 10.34
CA TYR A 403 -21.46 8.91 11.54
C TYR A 403 -19.97 9.04 11.22
N GLY A 404 -19.21 9.53 12.21
CA GLY A 404 -17.75 9.67 12.19
C GLY A 404 -17.08 8.71 13.18
N ASP A 405 -15.89 9.04 13.67
CA ASP A 405 -15.16 8.20 14.64
C ASP A 405 -15.49 8.53 16.11
N ARG A 406 -16.14 9.67 16.40
CA ARG A 406 -16.13 10.26 17.76
C ARG A 406 -17.50 10.82 18.15
N PRO A 407 -17.88 10.76 19.45
CA PRO A 407 -19.05 11.45 19.97
C PRO A 407 -19.00 12.96 19.65
N GLY A 408 -20.09 13.49 19.08
CA GLY A 408 -20.22 14.87 18.61
C GLY A 408 -19.98 15.10 17.11
N ASP A 409 -19.47 14.12 16.36
CA ASP A 409 -19.29 14.24 14.90
C ASP A 409 -20.61 14.08 14.13
N GLN A 410 -21.62 13.46 14.76
CA GLN A 410 -22.91 13.06 14.19
C GLN A 410 -24.12 13.48 15.06
N PRO A 411 -25.38 13.30 14.60
CA PRO A 411 -26.57 13.71 15.37
C PRO A 411 -26.83 12.88 16.63
N TRP A 412 -26.42 11.61 16.64
CA TRP A 412 -26.67 10.63 17.71
C TRP A 412 -25.33 10.00 18.15
N ASP A 413 -24.95 10.17 19.41
CA ASP A 413 -23.68 9.64 19.94
C ASP A 413 -23.71 8.10 20.11
N GLU A 414 -24.89 7.51 20.03
CA GLU A 414 -25.13 6.07 19.97
C GLU A 414 -24.49 5.44 18.72
N LEU A 415 -24.41 6.17 17.60
CA LEU A 415 -23.84 5.70 16.32
C LEU A 415 -22.30 5.57 16.31
N VAL A 416 -21.65 5.71 17.46
CA VAL A 416 -20.21 5.46 17.66
C VAL A 416 -19.93 4.73 18.98
N ASN A 417 -20.96 4.13 19.60
CA ASN A 417 -20.87 3.42 20.87
C ASN A 417 -20.96 1.89 20.69
N PHE A 418 -20.46 1.39 19.55
CA PHE A 418 -20.68 0.03 19.09
C PHE A 418 -19.79 -1.02 19.77
N GLY A 419 -18.58 -0.64 20.21
CA GLY A 419 -17.67 -1.59 20.83
C GLY A 419 -16.34 -1.01 21.30
N SER A 420 -15.26 -1.73 21.00
CA SER A 420 -13.88 -1.31 21.27
C SER A 420 -12.94 -1.44 20.06
N GLY A 421 -13.51 -1.69 18.86
CA GLY A 421 -12.81 -1.58 17.59
C GLY A 421 -12.66 -0.12 17.14
N SER A 422 -12.11 0.09 15.95
CA SER A 422 -11.89 1.43 15.41
C SER A 422 -11.98 1.47 13.89
N GLY A 423 -12.70 2.48 13.38
CA GLY A 423 -12.97 2.66 11.97
C GLY A 423 -14.47 2.77 11.69
N GLN A 424 -14.83 2.93 10.42
CA GLN A 424 -16.20 3.15 9.97
C GLN A 424 -16.46 2.30 8.71
N ALA A 425 -17.41 1.37 8.78
CA ALA A 425 -17.68 0.39 7.75
C ALA A 425 -19.13 -0.14 7.81
N PRO A 426 -20.14 0.66 7.42
CA PRO A 426 -21.54 0.27 7.49
C PRO A 426 -21.93 -0.71 6.39
N MET A 427 -22.68 -1.73 6.78
CA MET A 427 -23.37 -2.66 5.89
C MET A 427 -24.89 -2.42 5.96
N GLY A 428 -25.52 -2.32 4.79
CA GLY A 428 -26.93 -2.67 4.66
C GLY A 428 -27.16 -4.14 5.03
N ALA A 429 -28.35 -4.46 5.50
CA ALA A 429 -28.78 -5.81 5.88
C ALA A 429 -30.32 -5.85 5.89
N PRO A 430 -30.95 -7.03 5.80
CA PRO A 430 -32.37 -7.11 5.44
C PRO A 430 -33.34 -6.57 6.48
N VAL A 431 -34.50 -6.11 6.01
CA VAL A 431 -35.68 -5.90 6.85
C VAL A 431 -36.23 -7.25 7.34
N TYR A 432 -36.53 -7.37 8.64
CA TYR A 432 -37.14 -8.59 9.17
C TYR A 432 -38.68 -8.51 9.17
N HIS A 433 -39.33 -9.52 8.56
CA HIS A 433 -40.78 -9.69 8.59
C HIS A 433 -41.17 -10.96 9.35
N TYR A 434 -42.10 -10.83 10.29
CA TYR A 434 -42.53 -11.90 11.19
C TYR A 434 -43.67 -12.73 10.59
N ASP A 435 -43.34 -13.88 9.99
CA ASP A 435 -44.35 -14.87 9.61
C ASP A 435 -44.82 -15.69 10.83
N ALA A 436 -46.06 -15.41 11.27
CA ALA A 436 -46.75 -16.14 12.33
C ALA A 436 -47.15 -17.59 11.94
N GLU A 437 -47.35 -17.88 10.66
CA GLU A 437 -47.68 -19.22 10.14
C GLU A 437 -46.42 -20.09 9.92
N ASN A 438 -45.23 -19.48 9.84
CA ASN A 438 -43.96 -20.22 9.78
C ASN A 438 -43.83 -21.14 11.01
N PRO A 439 -43.78 -22.48 10.84
CA PRO A 439 -43.78 -23.41 11.96
C PRO A 439 -42.44 -23.46 12.72
N SER A 440 -41.43 -22.72 12.27
CA SER A 440 -40.14 -22.60 12.94
C SER A 440 -40.27 -22.00 14.35
N THR A 441 -39.52 -22.60 15.27
CA THR A 441 -39.24 -22.06 16.61
C THR A 441 -37.87 -21.36 16.69
N SER A 442 -37.11 -21.30 15.59
CA SER A 442 -35.84 -20.58 15.52
C SER A 442 -35.97 -19.17 14.91
N LYS A 443 -37.15 -18.83 14.40
CA LYS A 443 -37.45 -17.47 13.91
C LYS A 443 -37.40 -16.43 15.02
N LEU A 444 -37.06 -15.19 14.67
CA LEU A 444 -37.01 -14.11 15.65
C LEU A 444 -38.41 -13.78 16.21
N PRO A 445 -38.51 -13.18 17.41
CA PRO A 445 -39.79 -12.70 17.93
C PRO A 445 -40.42 -11.57 17.09
N GLU A 446 -41.75 -11.47 17.15
CA GLU A 446 -42.59 -10.41 16.53
C GLU A 446 -42.14 -8.97 16.88
N TYR A 447 -41.37 -8.79 17.95
CA TYR A 447 -40.75 -7.49 18.29
C TYR A 447 -39.80 -6.96 17.20
N TRP A 448 -39.15 -7.83 16.42
CA TRP A 448 -38.22 -7.41 15.35
C TRP A 448 -38.91 -7.10 14.02
N ASP A 449 -40.23 -7.31 13.93
CA ASP A 449 -41.01 -7.09 12.72
C ASP A 449 -40.89 -5.65 12.19
N ASN A 450 -40.73 -5.50 10.88
CA ASN A 450 -40.53 -4.23 10.17
C ASN A 450 -39.30 -3.41 10.64
N LYS A 451 -38.28 -4.02 11.28
CA LYS A 451 -36.99 -3.37 11.58
C LYS A 451 -35.93 -3.76 10.54
N ALA A 452 -35.15 -2.77 10.09
CA ALA A 452 -34.04 -2.97 9.15
C ALA A 452 -32.77 -3.34 9.91
N PHE A 453 -32.10 -4.44 9.56
CA PHE A 453 -30.87 -4.83 10.25
C PHE A 453 -29.67 -3.99 9.81
N PHE A 454 -28.62 -3.97 10.63
CA PHE A 454 -27.43 -3.15 10.40
C PHE A 454 -26.17 -3.86 10.90
N GLY A 455 -25.15 -3.95 10.05
CA GLY A 455 -23.82 -4.43 10.43
C GLY A 455 -22.78 -3.30 10.42
N GLU A 456 -21.95 -3.24 11.46
CA GLU A 456 -20.71 -2.47 11.47
C GLU A 456 -19.53 -3.45 11.37
N PHE A 457 -18.84 -3.41 10.23
CA PHE A 457 -17.76 -4.34 9.91
C PHE A 457 -16.45 -4.03 10.66
N SER A 458 -16.19 -2.76 11.01
CA SER A 458 -14.96 -2.29 11.69
C SER A 458 -15.14 -2.10 13.20
N GLN A 459 -16.28 -2.51 13.75
CA GLN A 459 -16.56 -2.44 15.20
C GLN A 459 -17.26 -3.70 15.75
N ASP A 460 -17.29 -4.80 14.97
CA ASP A 460 -17.92 -6.10 15.28
C ASP A 460 -19.37 -6.01 15.79
N TYR A 461 -20.12 -5.05 15.27
CA TYR A 461 -21.42 -4.67 15.82
C TYR A 461 -22.57 -5.02 14.90
N LEU A 462 -23.66 -5.49 15.50
CA LEU A 462 -24.88 -5.90 14.82
C LEU A 462 -26.06 -5.31 15.59
N ALA A 463 -26.98 -4.69 14.87
CA ALA A 463 -28.12 -3.96 15.39
C ALA A 463 -29.32 -4.06 14.44
N ALA A 464 -30.44 -3.47 14.86
CA ALA A 464 -31.54 -3.12 13.96
C ALA A 464 -31.99 -1.67 14.18
N PHE A 465 -32.48 -1.06 13.11
CA PHE A 465 -33.07 0.27 13.08
C PHE A 465 -34.60 0.17 13.09
N THR A 466 -35.26 0.93 13.97
CA THR A 466 -36.70 1.16 13.90
C THR A 466 -36.97 2.32 12.93
N VAL A 467 -37.51 2.01 11.75
CA VAL A 467 -37.81 2.97 10.69
C VAL A 467 -39.31 3.24 10.62
N ASP A 468 -39.72 4.50 10.50
CA ASP A 468 -41.09 4.85 10.12
C ASP A 468 -41.23 4.80 8.59
N TRP A 469 -41.68 3.66 8.04
CA TRP A 469 -41.76 3.44 6.60
C TRP A 469 -42.78 4.34 5.86
N ASP A 470 -43.65 5.08 6.56
CA ASP A 470 -44.50 6.13 5.96
C ASP A 470 -43.71 7.44 5.69
N SER A 471 -42.55 7.64 6.33
CA SER A 471 -41.70 8.84 6.23
C SER A 471 -40.23 8.59 5.86
N TYR A 472 -39.76 7.35 6.00
CA TYR A 472 -38.36 6.91 5.93
C TYR A 472 -37.44 7.59 6.97
N GLU A 473 -38.00 8.14 8.05
CA GLU A 473 -37.21 8.60 9.20
C GLU A 473 -36.83 7.39 10.10
N VAL A 474 -35.53 7.21 10.34
CA VAL A 474 -35.06 6.29 11.40
C VAL A 474 -35.34 6.94 12.75
N THR A 475 -35.91 6.18 13.68
CA THR A 475 -36.35 6.68 14.99
C THR A 475 -35.52 6.14 16.16
N HIS A 476 -35.03 4.90 16.04
CA HIS A 476 -34.25 4.22 17.07
C HIS A 476 -33.19 3.30 16.43
N ILE A 477 -32.11 3.03 17.17
CA ILE A 477 -31.18 1.91 16.94
C ILE A 477 -31.21 1.02 18.19
N GLU A 478 -31.20 -0.30 17.99
CA GLU A 478 -31.16 -1.29 19.07
C GLU A 478 -30.06 -2.33 18.81
N ASP A 479 -29.20 -2.58 19.81
CA ASP A 479 -28.25 -3.71 19.80
C ASP A 479 -28.95 -5.01 19.37
N PHE A 480 -28.27 -5.86 18.58
CA PHE A 480 -28.73 -7.22 18.30
C PHE A 480 -27.58 -8.22 18.51
N THR A 481 -27.71 -9.06 19.54
CA THR A 481 -26.66 -10.00 19.97
C THR A 481 -25.29 -9.35 20.23
N PRO A 482 -25.19 -8.31 21.08
CA PRO A 482 -23.94 -7.55 21.27
C PRO A 482 -22.80 -8.41 21.82
N ASN A 483 -21.58 -8.16 21.35
CA ASN A 483 -20.44 -9.07 21.49
C ASN A 483 -20.05 -9.38 22.96
N ALA A 484 -20.15 -8.41 23.86
CA ALA A 484 -19.92 -8.59 25.29
C ALA A 484 -20.88 -9.63 25.93
N GLN A 485 -22.07 -9.80 25.34
CA GLN A 485 -23.12 -10.70 25.81
C GLN A 485 -23.11 -12.05 25.07
N LEU A 486 -22.68 -12.10 23.80
CA LEU A 486 -22.29 -13.36 23.14
C LEU A 486 -21.16 -14.06 23.92
N ALA A 487 -20.10 -13.32 24.27
CA ALA A 487 -18.99 -13.81 25.09
C ALA A 487 -19.45 -14.36 26.45
N LYS A 488 -20.33 -13.63 27.15
CA LYS A 488 -20.93 -14.03 28.44
C LYS A 488 -21.81 -15.29 28.32
N ASN A 489 -22.43 -15.51 27.17
CA ASN A 489 -23.26 -16.70 26.87
C ASN A 489 -22.46 -17.84 26.21
N ALA A 490 -21.12 -17.76 26.17
CA ALA A 490 -20.23 -18.73 25.52
C ALA A 490 -20.56 -19.04 24.04
N GLN A 491 -21.16 -18.06 23.34
CA GLN A 491 -21.42 -18.11 21.90
C GLN A 491 -20.17 -17.68 21.11
N PRO A 492 -20.08 -17.99 19.80
CA PRO A 492 -19.22 -17.26 18.88
C PRO A 492 -19.52 -15.77 18.90
N LEU A 493 -18.52 -14.98 18.56
CA LEU A 493 -18.62 -13.53 18.45
C LEU A 493 -19.11 -13.13 17.05
N ASN A 494 -19.44 -11.85 16.93
CA ASN A 494 -19.45 -11.08 15.69
C ASN A 494 -18.00 -10.65 15.39
N ASP A 495 -17.61 -10.69 14.11
CA ASP A 495 -16.20 -10.82 13.68
C ASP A 495 -16.10 -10.34 12.20
N ASN A 496 -16.08 -9.02 11.99
CA ASN A 496 -16.20 -8.33 10.69
C ASN A 496 -17.30 -8.89 9.75
N MET A 497 -18.59 -8.73 10.08
CA MET A 497 -19.69 -9.25 9.24
C MET A 497 -19.70 -8.58 7.86
N ILE A 498 -19.49 -9.38 6.81
CA ILE A 498 -19.45 -8.90 5.43
C ILE A 498 -20.79 -9.05 4.69
N ASP A 499 -21.65 -9.96 5.13
CA ASP A 499 -22.95 -10.20 4.50
C ASP A 499 -23.95 -10.96 5.40
N MET A 500 -25.26 -10.77 5.18
CA MET A 500 -26.36 -11.24 6.05
C MET A 500 -27.70 -11.43 5.32
N GLU A 501 -28.38 -12.58 5.53
CA GLU A 501 -29.68 -12.88 4.91
C GLU A 501 -30.61 -13.64 5.89
N PHE A 502 -31.94 -13.45 5.81
CA PHE A 502 -32.92 -14.23 6.57
C PHE A 502 -33.33 -15.52 5.84
N GLY A 503 -33.08 -16.68 6.46
CA GLY A 503 -33.46 -17.97 5.88
C GLY A 503 -34.94 -18.31 6.05
N PRO A 504 -35.47 -19.31 5.31
CA PRO A 504 -36.88 -19.69 5.33
C PRO A 504 -37.39 -20.27 6.67
N ASP A 505 -36.50 -20.50 7.65
CA ASP A 505 -36.88 -20.81 9.04
C ASP A 505 -36.89 -19.58 9.97
N GLY A 506 -36.82 -18.37 9.39
CA GLY A 506 -36.91 -17.07 10.04
C GLY A 506 -35.69 -16.67 10.88
N SER A 507 -34.59 -17.41 10.78
CA SER A 507 -33.32 -17.11 11.43
C SER A 507 -32.40 -16.29 10.51
N LEU A 508 -31.62 -15.39 11.10
CA LEU A 508 -30.59 -14.64 10.39
C LEU A 508 -29.37 -15.54 10.13
N TYR A 509 -28.84 -15.52 8.92
CA TYR A 509 -27.55 -16.11 8.57
C TYR A 509 -26.54 -14.98 8.39
N VAL A 510 -25.32 -15.20 8.86
CA VAL A 510 -24.29 -14.17 8.95
C VAL A 510 -22.97 -14.73 8.44
N LEU A 511 -22.33 -14.01 7.51
CA LEU A 511 -21.02 -14.30 6.97
C LEU A 511 -20.00 -13.34 7.59
N ASP A 512 -19.20 -13.85 8.52
CA ASP A 512 -18.11 -13.16 9.19
C ASP A 512 -16.83 -13.26 8.31
N TYR A 513 -16.14 -12.14 8.05
CA TYR A 513 -14.90 -12.09 7.26
C TYR A 513 -13.64 -12.34 8.11
N GLY A 514 -13.63 -11.87 9.36
CA GLY A 514 -12.57 -12.05 10.36
C GLY A 514 -11.21 -11.40 10.08
N ASP A 515 -10.40 -11.32 11.14
CA ASP A 515 -9.05 -10.74 11.24
C ASP A 515 -8.12 -11.07 10.03
N GLY A 516 -7.82 -10.06 9.20
CA GLY A 516 -6.89 -10.17 8.06
C GLY A 516 -7.57 -10.29 6.69
N PHE A 517 -6.81 -10.14 5.59
CA PHE A 517 -7.40 -9.91 4.26
C PHE A 517 -6.70 -10.69 3.13
N PHE A 518 -7.40 -10.87 2.01
CA PHE A 518 -6.93 -11.49 0.74
C PHE A 518 -6.72 -13.01 0.79
N ARG A 519 -7.38 -13.68 1.73
CA ARG A 519 -7.21 -15.12 2.02
C ARG A 519 -8.39 -15.66 2.83
N ALA A 520 -8.37 -16.96 3.09
CA ALA A 520 -9.24 -17.54 4.11
C ALA A 520 -8.68 -17.25 5.51
N ASN A 521 -9.32 -16.33 6.24
CA ASN A 521 -8.94 -16.02 7.61
C ASN A 521 -9.36 -17.16 8.57
N PRO A 522 -8.63 -17.42 9.68
CA PRO A 522 -8.92 -18.57 10.57
C PRO A 522 -10.22 -18.43 11.39
N ASP A 523 -10.72 -17.19 11.44
CA ASP A 523 -11.75 -16.58 12.28
C ASP A 523 -12.98 -16.22 11.43
N ALA A 524 -12.82 -15.97 10.13
CA ALA A 524 -13.89 -15.98 9.12
C ALA A 524 -14.87 -17.17 9.30
N GLY A 525 -16.14 -17.03 8.93
CA GLY A 525 -17.05 -18.17 8.91
C GLY A 525 -18.50 -17.84 8.59
N LEU A 526 -19.25 -18.89 8.24
CA LEU A 526 -20.70 -18.80 8.05
C LEU A 526 -21.41 -19.28 9.32
N TYR A 527 -22.34 -18.47 9.81
CA TYR A 527 -23.08 -18.68 11.05
C TYR A 527 -24.58 -18.57 10.84
N LYS A 528 -25.33 -19.08 11.83
CA LYS A 528 -26.77 -18.93 11.95
C LYS A 528 -27.11 -18.33 13.32
N VAL A 529 -27.84 -17.23 13.36
CA VAL A 529 -28.38 -16.62 14.58
C VAL A 529 -29.88 -16.95 14.70
N SER A 530 -30.26 -17.58 15.80
CA SER A 530 -31.61 -18.10 16.02
C SER A 530 -32.17 -17.72 17.38
N TYR A 531 -33.50 -17.53 17.46
CA TYR A 531 -34.19 -17.54 18.75
C TYR A 531 -34.22 -18.97 19.30
N ALA A 532 -33.99 -19.09 20.60
CA ALA A 532 -33.60 -20.33 21.27
C ALA A 532 -33.85 -20.23 22.80
N GLU A 533 -35.01 -19.72 23.20
CA GLU A 533 -35.41 -19.61 24.61
C GLU A 533 -35.22 -20.92 25.37
N GLY A 534 -34.64 -20.82 26.58
CA GLY A 534 -34.18 -21.97 27.33
C GLY A 534 -32.96 -22.61 26.65
N ASN A 535 -33.15 -23.72 25.93
CA ASN A 535 -32.05 -24.60 25.52
C ASN A 535 -31.24 -24.08 24.33
N LYS A 536 -29.91 -24.00 24.49
CA LYS A 536 -28.98 -23.70 23.39
C LYS A 536 -28.44 -24.95 22.72
N ALA A 537 -28.06 -24.82 21.46
CA ALA A 537 -27.37 -25.89 20.72
C ALA A 537 -25.89 -25.95 21.14
N PRO A 538 -25.30 -27.16 21.22
CA PRO A 538 -23.89 -27.30 21.57
C PRO A 538 -23.00 -26.76 20.44
N GLN A 539 -21.86 -26.18 20.78
CA GLN A 539 -20.88 -25.64 19.83
C GLN A 539 -19.88 -26.74 19.44
N ALA A 540 -20.20 -27.52 18.40
CA ALA A 540 -19.35 -28.60 17.92
C ALA A 540 -18.04 -28.08 17.30
N ARG A 541 -16.90 -28.50 17.85
CA ARG A 541 -15.55 -28.10 17.41
C ARG A 541 -14.57 -29.26 17.56
N PHE A 542 -13.73 -29.51 16.55
CA PHE A 542 -12.72 -30.56 16.61
C PHE A 542 -11.44 -30.28 15.82
N THR A 543 -10.39 -31.01 16.19
CA THR A 543 -9.14 -31.14 15.42
C THR A 543 -9.03 -32.54 14.83
N ALA A 544 -8.40 -32.63 13.65
CA ALA A 544 -8.01 -33.87 13.00
C ALA A 544 -6.52 -33.74 12.67
N ASN A 545 -5.72 -34.77 12.95
CA ASN A 545 -4.28 -34.73 12.72
C ASN A 545 -3.73 -36.12 12.34
N PRO A 546 -3.03 -36.26 11.20
CA PRO A 546 -2.92 -35.30 10.10
C PRO A 546 -4.23 -35.16 9.31
N THR A 547 -4.43 -34.05 8.60
CA THR A 547 -5.54 -33.86 7.64
C THR A 547 -5.22 -34.36 6.24
N SER A 548 -3.95 -34.59 5.90
CA SER A 548 -3.56 -35.04 4.55
C SER A 548 -2.30 -35.91 4.52
N SER A 549 -2.16 -36.74 3.49
CA SER A 549 -1.01 -37.63 3.23
C SER A 549 -0.93 -38.03 1.75
N SER A 550 0.28 -38.26 1.25
CA SER A 550 0.55 -38.80 -0.10
C SER A 550 0.19 -40.28 -0.26
N GLU A 551 0.18 -41.03 0.84
CA GLU A 551 0.00 -42.49 0.85
C GLU A 551 -1.13 -42.94 1.79
N ALA A 552 -1.68 -44.12 1.48
CA ALA A 552 -2.55 -44.89 2.37
C ALA A 552 -1.77 -46.11 2.94
N PRO A 553 -2.06 -46.56 4.18
CA PRO A 553 -3.14 -46.11 5.05
C PRO A 553 -2.79 -44.85 5.86
N LEU A 554 -3.71 -43.89 5.92
CA LEU A 554 -3.59 -42.73 6.80
C LEU A 554 -4.31 -42.98 8.13
N VAL A 555 -3.56 -43.03 9.23
CA VAL A 555 -4.11 -43.05 10.59
C VAL A 555 -4.30 -41.61 11.05
N VAL A 556 -5.54 -41.21 11.32
CA VAL A 556 -5.87 -39.85 11.79
C VAL A 556 -6.35 -39.94 13.23
N ALA A 557 -5.85 -39.04 14.08
CA ALA A 557 -6.38 -38.80 15.42
C ALA A 557 -7.38 -37.64 15.37
N PHE A 558 -8.52 -37.81 16.05
CA PHE A 558 -9.59 -36.83 16.14
C PHE A 558 -9.82 -36.45 17.61
N ASP A 559 -9.93 -35.15 17.88
CA ASP A 559 -10.16 -34.61 19.22
C ASP A 559 -11.20 -33.48 19.18
N ALA A 560 -12.37 -33.75 19.78
CA ALA A 560 -13.49 -32.84 19.94
C ALA A 560 -13.52 -32.14 21.32
N GLY A 561 -12.44 -32.21 22.11
CA GLY A 561 -12.35 -31.61 23.45
C GLY A 561 -12.40 -30.07 23.49
N THR A 562 -12.51 -29.42 22.33
CA THR A 562 -12.81 -27.98 22.18
C THR A 562 -14.29 -27.70 21.91
N SER A 563 -15.13 -28.73 21.79
CA SER A 563 -16.59 -28.58 21.76
C SER A 563 -17.09 -28.16 23.15
N SER A 564 -18.05 -27.25 23.18
CA SER A 564 -18.64 -26.72 24.42
C SER A 564 -20.15 -26.66 24.33
N ASP A 565 -20.80 -26.56 25.49
CA ASP A 565 -22.25 -26.38 25.61
C ASP A 565 -22.52 -25.01 26.26
N PRO A 566 -23.31 -24.12 25.65
CA PRO A 566 -23.59 -22.80 26.23
C PRO A 566 -24.35 -22.84 27.56
N ASP A 567 -25.22 -23.85 27.77
CA ASP A 567 -25.94 -24.07 29.03
C ASP A 567 -25.10 -24.86 30.05
N GLY A 568 -23.92 -25.35 29.64
CA GLY A 568 -23.03 -26.20 30.43
C GLY A 568 -23.45 -27.67 30.52
N ASP A 569 -24.31 -28.14 29.61
CA ASP A 569 -24.87 -29.49 29.65
C ASP A 569 -23.89 -30.61 29.26
N ALA A 570 -24.26 -31.84 29.62
CA ALA A 570 -23.42 -33.01 29.38
C ALA A 570 -23.45 -33.45 27.90
N LEU A 571 -22.34 -33.24 27.19
CA LEU A 571 -22.19 -33.53 25.77
C LEU A 571 -21.99 -35.01 25.43
N THR A 572 -22.61 -35.43 24.32
CA THR A 572 -22.39 -36.70 23.63
C THR A 572 -21.85 -36.47 22.22
N TYR A 573 -20.98 -37.37 21.75
CA TYR A 573 -20.16 -37.19 20.55
C TYR A 573 -20.30 -38.40 19.64
N GLN A 574 -20.60 -38.16 18.36
CA GLN A 574 -20.68 -39.19 17.32
C GLN A 574 -19.86 -38.79 16.09
N TRP A 575 -19.09 -39.74 15.56
CA TRP A 575 -18.16 -39.53 14.43
C TRP A 575 -18.61 -40.33 13.21
N ASP A 576 -18.69 -39.69 12.06
CA ASP A 576 -18.89 -40.28 10.73
C ASP A 576 -17.62 -39.94 9.93
N PHE A 577 -16.82 -40.94 9.53
CA PHE A 577 -15.48 -40.66 8.99
C PHE A 577 -15.40 -40.51 7.48
N ASP A 578 -16.33 -41.11 6.72
CA ASP A 578 -16.36 -40.98 5.26
C ASP A 578 -17.41 -39.97 4.76
N GLY A 579 -18.35 -39.56 5.62
CA GLY A 579 -19.44 -38.63 5.33
C GLY A 579 -20.73 -39.31 4.89
N ASN A 580 -20.84 -40.65 4.94
CA ASN A 580 -21.96 -41.39 4.33
C ASN A 580 -23.31 -41.25 5.06
N GLY A 581 -23.33 -40.74 6.30
CA GLY A 581 -24.53 -40.63 7.15
C GLY A 581 -24.60 -41.65 8.29
N SER A 582 -23.69 -42.62 8.34
CA SER A 582 -23.50 -43.55 9.43
C SER A 582 -22.46 -43.03 10.42
N PHE A 583 -22.77 -43.03 11.72
CA PHE A 583 -21.79 -42.72 12.76
C PHE A 583 -21.05 -44.00 13.20
N ASP A 584 -19.78 -44.08 12.83
CA ASP A 584 -18.88 -45.23 13.06
C ASP A 584 -18.35 -45.34 14.50
N ALA A 585 -18.17 -44.19 15.18
CA ALA A 585 -17.56 -44.12 16.51
C ALA A 585 -18.19 -43.06 17.41
N THR A 586 -17.83 -43.09 18.70
CA THR A 586 -18.35 -42.18 19.73
C THR A 586 -17.29 -41.82 20.76
N GLY A 587 -17.41 -40.65 21.38
CA GLY A 587 -16.52 -40.16 22.44
C GLY A 587 -15.73 -38.91 22.04
N VAL A 588 -15.18 -38.19 23.03
CA VAL A 588 -14.48 -36.91 22.83
C VAL A 588 -13.28 -37.05 21.89
N THR A 589 -12.54 -38.16 22.00
CA THR A 589 -11.44 -38.49 21.11
C THR A 589 -11.71 -39.79 20.37
N ALA A 590 -11.23 -39.88 19.13
CA ALA A 590 -11.34 -41.06 18.28
C ALA A 590 -10.11 -41.19 17.38
N SER A 591 -9.99 -42.33 16.69
CA SER A 591 -9.02 -42.48 15.61
C SER A 591 -9.60 -43.36 14.51
N HIS A 592 -9.37 -42.97 13.26
CA HIS A 592 -9.78 -43.70 12.07
C HIS A 592 -8.54 -44.03 11.22
N THR A 593 -8.64 -45.08 10.40
CA THR A 593 -7.57 -45.47 9.46
C THR A 593 -8.14 -45.55 8.05
N TYR A 594 -7.92 -44.49 7.27
CA TYR A 594 -8.30 -44.44 5.87
C TYR A 594 -7.37 -45.36 5.07
N THR A 595 -7.87 -46.51 4.63
CA THR A 595 -7.07 -47.57 3.99
C THR A 595 -6.98 -47.45 2.46
N THR A 596 -7.75 -46.54 1.87
CA THR A 596 -7.83 -46.28 0.43
C THR A 596 -7.54 -44.82 0.11
N LEU A 597 -7.07 -44.55 -1.11
CA LEU A 597 -6.89 -43.19 -1.61
C LEU A 597 -8.27 -42.55 -1.86
N GLY A 598 -8.43 -41.28 -1.51
CA GLY A 598 -9.70 -40.56 -1.54
C GLY A 598 -9.66 -39.23 -0.77
N GLN A 599 -10.65 -38.38 -0.99
CA GLN A 599 -11.04 -37.34 -0.04
C GLN A 599 -12.23 -37.84 0.78
N TYR A 600 -12.22 -37.56 2.08
CA TYR A 600 -13.24 -38.00 3.04
C TYR A 600 -13.73 -36.80 3.85
N ASN A 601 -15.04 -36.65 4.01
CA ASN A 601 -15.62 -35.62 4.86
C ASN A 601 -15.81 -36.18 6.27
N ALA A 602 -14.78 -36.07 7.12
CA ALA A 602 -14.89 -36.50 8.50
C ALA A 602 -15.80 -35.53 9.26
N ARG A 603 -16.89 -36.04 9.83
CA ARG A 603 -17.93 -35.25 10.50
C ARG A 603 -18.03 -35.59 11.97
N LEU A 604 -18.28 -34.56 12.77
CA LEU A 604 -18.64 -34.65 14.17
C LEU A 604 -20.07 -34.19 14.36
N ARG A 605 -20.89 -35.00 15.03
CA ARG A 605 -22.11 -34.56 15.70
C ARG A 605 -21.83 -34.44 17.19
N VAL A 606 -22.14 -33.28 17.75
CA VAL A 606 -22.23 -33.08 19.21
C VAL A 606 -23.70 -32.92 19.56
N THR A 607 -24.19 -33.63 20.58
CA THR A 607 -25.59 -33.59 21.06
C THR A 607 -25.60 -33.40 22.57
N ASP A 608 -26.41 -32.47 23.06
CA ASP A 608 -26.54 -32.12 24.48
C ASP A 608 -27.36 -33.16 25.29
N ALA A 609 -27.67 -32.84 26.55
CA ALA A 609 -28.46 -33.70 27.44
C ALA A 609 -29.99 -33.64 27.21
N LYS A 610 -30.49 -32.69 26.41
CA LYS A 610 -31.92 -32.41 26.18
C LYS A 610 -32.39 -32.80 24.76
N GLY A 611 -31.47 -32.95 23.80
CA GLY A 611 -31.69 -33.36 22.42
C GLY A 611 -31.27 -32.37 21.32
N LYS A 612 -30.81 -31.14 21.61
CA LYS A 612 -30.26 -30.27 20.55
C LYS A 612 -28.87 -30.79 20.15
N PHE A 613 -28.49 -30.52 18.90
CA PHE A 613 -27.23 -30.97 18.33
C PHE A 613 -26.76 -29.99 17.26
N THR A 614 -25.46 -30.03 16.98
CA THR A 614 -24.86 -29.38 15.80
C THR A 614 -23.94 -30.36 15.07
N LEU A 615 -23.66 -30.05 13.81
CA LEU A 615 -22.79 -30.80 12.92
C LEU A 615 -21.66 -29.90 12.43
N THR A 616 -20.46 -30.47 12.31
CA THR A 616 -19.31 -29.80 11.70
C THR A 616 -18.44 -30.86 11.01
N SER A 617 -17.69 -30.48 9.97
CA SER A 617 -16.86 -31.41 9.21
C SER A 617 -15.50 -30.84 8.83
N LYS A 618 -14.57 -31.73 8.48
CA LYS A 618 -13.26 -31.41 7.92
C LYS A 618 -12.89 -32.42 6.83
N VAL A 619 -12.39 -31.93 5.70
CA VAL A 619 -11.85 -32.76 4.62
C VAL A 619 -10.56 -33.44 5.09
N VAL A 620 -10.46 -34.75 4.85
CA VAL A 620 -9.22 -35.53 4.97
C VAL A 620 -8.80 -36.02 3.59
N SER A 621 -7.57 -35.72 3.17
CA SER A 621 -7.04 -36.06 1.84
C SER A 621 -6.02 -37.20 1.92
N VAL A 622 -6.26 -38.31 1.23
CA VAL A 622 -5.40 -39.50 1.26
C VAL A 622 -5.00 -39.85 -0.17
N GLY A 623 -3.76 -39.53 -0.53
CA GLY A 623 -3.23 -39.61 -1.89
C GLY A 623 -2.72 -38.27 -2.43
N ASN A 624 -2.95 -37.16 -1.71
CA ASN A 624 -2.38 -35.84 -1.98
C ASN A 624 -2.24 -35.09 -0.64
N GLN A 625 -1.00 -34.77 -0.24
CA GLN A 625 -0.67 -34.02 0.97
C GLN A 625 -0.68 -32.52 0.68
N ALA A 626 -1.30 -31.71 1.54
CA ALA A 626 -1.29 -30.27 1.37
C ALA A 626 0.13 -29.68 1.49
N PRO A 627 0.55 -28.80 0.57
CA PRO A 627 1.88 -28.20 0.59
C PRO A 627 2.06 -27.27 1.78
N THR A 628 3.28 -27.26 2.34
CA THR A 628 3.68 -26.25 3.32
C THR A 628 4.39 -25.09 2.63
N VAL A 629 4.05 -23.86 3.00
CA VAL A 629 4.67 -22.62 2.50
C VAL A 629 5.44 -21.96 3.63
N THR A 630 6.60 -21.38 3.33
CA THR A 630 7.42 -20.62 4.27
C THR A 630 7.95 -19.36 3.60
N VAL A 631 7.72 -18.19 4.21
CA VAL A 631 8.47 -16.98 3.86
C VAL A 631 9.80 -17.03 4.62
N ASP A 632 10.87 -17.36 3.91
CA ASP A 632 12.23 -17.45 4.47
C ASP A 632 12.79 -16.06 4.84
N TYR A 633 12.36 -15.03 4.09
CA TYR A 633 12.70 -13.63 4.30
C TYR A 633 11.64 -12.74 3.61
N PRO A 634 11.26 -11.59 4.19
CA PRO A 634 11.58 -11.11 5.53
C PRO A 634 10.85 -11.93 6.60
N GLY A 635 11.23 -11.79 7.87
CA GLY A 635 10.49 -12.39 8.98
C GLY A 635 9.23 -11.62 9.32
N ASN A 636 8.20 -12.30 9.84
CA ASN A 636 6.93 -11.67 10.21
C ASN A 636 7.16 -10.59 11.29
N GLY A 637 6.59 -9.40 11.14
CA GLY A 637 6.80 -8.22 12.00
C GLY A 637 8.07 -7.41 11.69
N SER A 638 8.70 -7.59 10.53
CA SER A 638 9.93 -6.83 10.18
C SER A 638 9.63 -5.37 9.84
N PHE A 639 10.57 -4.48 10.17
CA PHE A 639 10.42 -3.04 9.92
C PHE A 639 10.84 -2.60 8.51
N PHE A 640 10.13 -1.64 7.91
CA PHE A 640 10.41 -1.09 6.57
C PHE A 640 10.03 0.41 6.45
N SER A 641 10.42 1.06 5.34
CA SER A 641 9.92 2.39 4.95
C SER A 641 9.01 2.31 3.73
N TRP A 642 7.91 3.05 3.77
CA TRP A 642 7.05 3.31 2.61
C TRP A 642 7.85 3.86 1.41
N GLY A 643 7.47 3.45 0.19
CA GLY A 643 8.18 3.78 -1.04
C GLY A 643 9.46 2.98 -1.32
N GLN A 644 9.95 2.18 -0.37
CA GLN A 644 10.98 1.18 -0.61
C GLN A 644 10.35 -0.13 -1.11
N ALA A 645 11.12 -0.96 -1.81
CA ALA A 645 10.73 -2.36 -1.98
C ALA A 645 11.37 -3.21 -0.88
N VAL A 646 10.65 -4.25 -0.46
CA VAL A 646 11.10 -5.22 0.55
C VAL A 646 11.44 -6.54 -0.18
N PRO A 647 12.71 -6.96 -0.25
CA PRO A 647 13.09 -8.22 -0.86
C PRO A 647 12.41 -9.39 -0.17
N PHE A 648 12.01 -10.40 -0.93
CA PHE A 648 11.40 -11.60 -0.38
C PHE A 648 12.04 -12.88 -0.90
N LYS A 649 11.95 -13.94 -0.09
CA LYS A 649 12.27 -15.31 -0.46
C LYS A 649 11.23 -16.25 0.14
N VAL A 650 10.61 -17.06 -0.70
CA VAL A 650 9.65 -18.11 -0.34
C VAL A 650 10.29 -19.47 -0.61
N SER A 651 10.05 -20.41 0.31
CA SER A 651 10.24 -21.84 0.09
C SER A 651 8.93 -22.59 0.30
N THR A 652 8.84 -23.79 -0.27
CA THR A 652 7.72 -24.72 -0.07
C THR A 652 8.26 -26.12 0.12
N GLN A 653 7.51 -26.96 0.83
CA GLN A 653 7.74 -28.40 0.88
C GLN A 653 6.44 -29.12 0.59
N ASP A 654 6.51 -30.00 -0.40
CA ASP A 654 5.45 -30.80 -0.98
C ASP A 654 6.03 -32.21 -1.20
N ALA A 655 5.28 -33.27 -0.89
CA ALA A 655 5.82 -34.63 -0.92
C ALA A 655 5.70 -35.29 -2.30
N GLU A 656 4.82 -34.78 -3.15
CA GLU A 656 4.43 -35.30 -4.46
C GLU A 656 5.15 -34.57 -5.60
N ASP A 657 5.18 -33.23 -5.54
CA ASP A 657 5.92 -32.36 -6.46
C ASP A 657 7.41 -32.22 -6.06
N GLY A 658 7.74 -32.58 -4.82
CA GLY A 658 9.10 -32.70 -4.32
C GLY A 658 9.74 -31.43 -3.74
N THR A 659 11.00 -31.56 -3.33
CA THR A 659 11.70 -30.58 -2.46
C THR A 659 12.21 -29.31 -3.16
N ALA A 660 11.78 -29.04 -4.39
CA ALA A 660 12.21 -27.88 -5.16
C ALA A 660 11.00 -27.03 -5.55
N THR A 661 10.81 -25.89 -4.86
CA THR A 661 9.65 -25.01 -5.05
C THR A 661 9.44 -24.62 -6.51
N ALA A 662 8.28 -24.98 -7.05
CA ALA A 662 7.84 -24.59 -8.39
C ALA A 662 7.40 -23.12 -8.39
N CYS A 663 8.35 -22.19 -8.51
CA CYS A 663 8.14 -20.74 -8.34
C CYS A 663 7.02 -20.14 -9.21
N ASN A 664 6.67 -20.75 -10.35
CA ASN A 664 5.55 -20.33 -11.19
C ASN A 664 4.16 -20.63 -10.60
N ARG A 665 4.09 -21.32 -9.46
CA ARG A 665 2.87 -21.58 -8.67
C ARG A 665 2.88 -20.93 -7.29
N VAL A 666 3.98 -20.29 -6.89
CA VAL A 666 3.97 -19.37 -5.75
C VAL A 666 3.32 -18.08 -6.23
N ALA A 667 2.14 -17.77 -5.70
CA ALA A 667 1.48 -16.48 -5.83
C ALA A 667 1.68 -15.67 -4.55
N TRP A 668 1.68 -14.36 -4.66
CA TRP A 668 1.77 -13.45 -3.52
C TRP A 668 0.99 -12.17 -3.76
N THR A 669 0.50 -11.58 -2.68
CA THR A 669 -0.15 -10.27 -2.64
C THR A 669 0.45 -9.46 -1.51
N TYR A 670 0.90 -8.24 -1.80
CA TYR A 670 1.22 -7.21 -0.82
C TYR A 670 0.13 -6.15 -0.84
N GLY A 671 -0.29 -5.72 0.35
CA GLY A 671 -1.26 -4.65 0.56
C GLY A 671 -0.86 -3.72 1.70
N LEU A 672 -1.50 -2.56 1.71
CA LEU A 672 -1.53 -1.63 2.82
C LEU A 672 -2.59 -2.12 3.81
N GLY A 673 -2.18 -2.52 5.00
CA GLY A 673 -3.06 -2.66 6.15
C GLY A 673 -3.23 -1.32 6.86
N HIS A 674 -4.43 -1.06 7.37
CA HIS A 674 -4.70 0.03 8.30
C HIS A 674 -5.80 -0.36 9.28
N ASP A 675 -5.63 0.01 10.54
CA ASP A 675 -6.51 -0.35 11.66
C ASP A 675 -6.72 -1.87 11.77
N GLU A 676 -7.89 -2.36 11.39
CA GLU A 676 -8.27 -3.78 11.44
C GLU A 676 -8.20 -4.46 10.05
N HIS A 677 -8.10 -3.70 8.96
CA HIS A 677 -8.19 -4.23 7.58
C HIS A 677 -7.02 -3.91 6.66
N ALA A 678 -7.14 -4.27 5.37
CA ALA A 678 -6.14 -3.97 4.36
C ALA A 678 -6.71 -3.85 2.93
N HIS A 679 -6.00 -3.11 2.06
CA HIS A 679 -6.26 -3.04 0.61
C HIS A 679 -5.04 -3.55 -0.21
N PRO A 680 -5.21 -4.36 -1.29
CA PRO A 680 -4.07 -4.85 -2.08
C PRO A 680 -3.48 -3.78 -3.00
N GLU A 681 -2.18 -3.50 -2.84
CA GLU A 681 -1.42 -2.60 -3.73
C GLU A 681 -0.84 -3.37 -4.94
N VAL A 682 -0.21 -4.52 -4.71
CA VAL A 682 0.48 -5.30 -5.77
C VAL A 682 0.45 -6.81 -5.51
N SER A 683 0.00 -7.57 -6.52
CA SER A 683 0.09 -9.03 -6.56
C SER A 683 1.04 -9.52 -7.65
N GLY A 684 1.54 -10.75 -7.52
CA GLY A 684 2.44 -11.36 -8.49
C GLY A 684 2.72 -12.84 -8.22
N THR A 685 3.71 -13.39 -8.93
CA THR A 685 4.13 -14.79 -8.80
C THR A 685 5.65 -14.92 -8.75
N GLY A 686 6.17 -15.94 -8.09
CA GLY A 686 7.61 -16.24 -7.99
C GLY A 686 8.09 -16.47 -6.56
N CYS A 687 9.17 -17.23 -6.39
CA CYS A 687 9.78 -17.47 -5.06
C CYS A 687 10.61 -16.30 -4.54
N THR A 688 11.06 -15.38 -5.41
CA THR A 688 12.06 -14.36 -5.08
C THR A 688 11.81 -13.10 -5.88
N GLY A 689 11.95 -11.94 -5.23
CA GLY A 689 11.80 -10.62 -5.84
C GLY A 689 11.86 -9.55 -4.76
N ALA A 690 11.15 -8.45 -4.98
CA ALA A 690 10.84 -7.49 -3.92
C ALA A 690 9.39 -6.99 -4.05
N TRP A 691 8.67 -6.93 -2.94
CA TRP A 691 7.35 -6.31 -2.88
C TRP A 691 7.54 -4.79 -2.87
N LYS A 692 6.91 -4.08 -3.80
CA LYS A 692 7.01 -2.61 -3.87
C LYS A 692 5.92 -2.00 -3.02
N THR A 693 6.32 -1.22 -2.02
CA THR A 693 5.40 -0.47 -1.16
C THR A 693 5.19 0.91 -1.77
N SER A 694 3.97 1.44 -1.76
CA SER A 694 3.72 2.79 -2.23
C SER A 694 4.37 3.83 -1.29
N PRO A 695 4.92 4.95 -1.82
CA PRO A 695 5.31 6.10 -1.00
C PRO A 695 4.11 6.93 -0.56
N ASP A 696 2.94 6.73 -1.19
CA ASP A 696 1.73 7.50 -0.94
C ASP A 696 0.86 6.89 0.19
N SER A 697 1.13 5.65 0.65
CA SER A 697 0.36 4.95 1.69
C SER A 697 0.19 5.72 3.02
N PRO A 698 1.12 6.57 3.48
CA PRO A 698 0.88 7.45 4.63
C PRO A 698 -0.20 8.53 4.44
N GLN A 699 -0.79 8.70 3.24
CA GLN A 699 -1.86 9.68 2.98
C GLN A 699 -3.23 9.27 3.56
N HIS A 700 -3.35 8.09 4.17
CA HIS A 700 -4.49 7.70 5.01
C HIS A 700 -4.53 8.44 6.37
N GLY A 701 -3.47 9.17 6.74
CA GLY A 701 -3.44 10.04 7.93
C GLY A 701 -2.43 9.58 8.99
N GLU A 702 -2.01 10.51 9.86
CA GLU A 702 -0.95 10.26 10.87
C GLU A 702 -1.44 9.48 12.11
N GLY A 703 -2.76 9.26 12.22
CA GLY A 703 -3.41 8.55 13.33
C GLY A 703 -4.07 7.21 12.98
N ALA A 704 -3.95 6.72 11.74
CA ALA A 704 -4.39 5.37 11.35
C ALA A 704 -3.27 4.35 11.61
N HIS A 705 -3.61 3.15 12.07
CA HIS A 705 -2.65 2.07 12.39
C HIS A 705 -2.14 1.39 11.11
N ILE A 706 -1.29 2.08 10.33
CA ILE A 706 -0.81 1.56 9.04
C ILE A 706 0.27 0.48 9.17
N TYR A 707 0.18 -0.59 8.37
CA TYR A 707 1.16 -1.68 8.26
C TYR A 707 1.21 -2.25 6.83
N GLY A 708 2.23 -3.05 6.51
CA GLY A 708 2.31 -3.82 5.27
C GLY A 708 1.78 -5.23 5.47
N ALA A 709 0.71 -5.61 4.79
CA ALA A 709 0.15 -6.97 4.84
C ALA A 709 0.64 -7.80 3.65
N VAL A 710 1.06 -9.05 3.88
CA VAL A 710 1.46 -10.00 2.83
C VAL A 710 0.78 -11.34 3.01
N VAL A 711 0.16 -11.82 1.93
CA VAL A 711 -0.27 -13.21 1.75
C VAL A 711 0.60 -13.86 0.68
N VAL A 712 1.12 -15.05 0.97
CA VAL A 712 1.80 -15.92 0.01
C VAL A 712 1.04 -17.24 -0.06
N SER A 713 0.68 -17.68 -1.25
CA SER A 713 -0.02 -18.93 -1.50
C SER A 713 0.72 -19.80 -2.52
N TYR A 714 0.51 -21.11 -2.44
CA TYR A 714 1.02 -22.08 -3.40
C TYR A 714 -0.01 -23.20 -3.53
N THR A 715 -0.28 -23.62 -4.76
CA THR A 715 -1.15 -24.76 -5.05
C THR A 715 -0.32 -25.89 -5.66
N ASP A 716 -0.50 -27.11 -5.16
CA ASP A 716 0.11 -28.31 -5.74
C ASP A 716 -0.49 -28.64 -7.14
N ASN A 717 -0.18 -29.81 -7.72
CA ASN A 717 -0.72 -30.22 -9.04
C ASN A 717 -1.98 -31.12 -8.93
N GLY A 718 -2.39 -31.48 -7.71
CA GLY A 718 -3.17 -32.66 -7.40
C GLY A 718 -2.35 -33.94 -7.60
N HIS A 719 -2.66 -34.98 -6.83
CA HIS A 719 -2.00 -36.26 -6.94
C HIS A 719 -2.95 -37.44 -6.75
N ASN A 720 -2.58 -38.61 -7.30
CA ASN A 720 -3.39 -39.84 -7.31
C ASN A 720 -4.84 -39.71 -7.86
N GLY A 721 -5.17 -38.62 -8.56
CA GLY A 721 -6.52 -38.33 -9.06
C GLY A 721 -7.40 -37.53 -8.09
N LEU A 722 -6.84 -37.04 -6.99
CA LEU A 722 -7.46 -36.04 -6.12
C LEU A 722 -7.24 -34.62 -6.68
N PRO A 723 -8.11 -33.64 -6.33
CA PRO A 723 -7.89 -32.24 -6.69
C PRO A 723 -6.65 -31.67 -6.01
N ALA A 724 -6.17 -30.55 -6.53
CA ALA A 724 -5.01 -29.86 -5.99
C ALA A 724 -5.31 -29.20 -4.64
N ALA A 725 -4.35 -29.23 -3.71
CA ALA A 725 -4.47 -28.58 -2.41
C ALA A 725 -3.67 -27.26 -2.34
N PRO A 726 -4.20 -26.24 -1.64
CA PRO A 726 -3.47 -25.02 -1.35
C PRO A 726 -2.63 -25.16 -0.08
N GLY A 727 -1.57 -24.34 0.00
CA GLY A 727 -0.85 -23.99 1.21
C GLY A 727 -0.58 -22.49 1.23
N GLU A 728 -0.50 -21.90 2.42
CA GLU A 728 -0.33 -20.45 2.60
C GLU A 728 0.68 -20.10 3.71
N ALA A 729 1.20 -18.89 3.64
CA ALA A 729 1.91 -18.22 4.73
C ALA A 729 1.65 -16.70 4.67
N THR A 730 1.58 -16.04 5.83
CA THR A 730 1.38 -14.58 5.93
C THR A 730 2.58 -13.90 6.60
N VAL A 731 2.80 -12.63 6.25
CA VAL A 731 3.81 -11.75 6.84
C VAL A 731 3.22 -10.36 6.99
N GLN A 732 3.26 -9.82 8.20
CA GLN A 732 3.08 -8.40 8.48
C GLN A 732 4.45 -7.69 8.47
N LEU A 733 4.46 -6.45 8.02
CA LEU A 733 5.62 -5.56 8.00
C LEU A 733 5.23 -4.26 8.70
N ASN A 734 6.08 -3.77 9.60
CA ASN A 734 5.74 -2.63 10.45
C ASN A 734 6.46 -1.36 9.95
N PRO A 735 5.80 -0.19 9.86
CA PRO A 735 6.53 1.05 9.67
C PRO A 735 7.44 1.33 10.86
N PHE A 736 8.50 2.11 10.65
CA PHE A 736 9.46 2.45 11.71
C PHE A 736 8.84 3.20 12.89
N VAL A 737 7.77 3.99 12.66
CA VAL A 737 7.02 4.66 13.72
C VAL A 737 5.85 3.76 14.15
N GLN A 738 5.67 3.61 15.46
CA GLN A 738 4.56 2.90 16.07
C GLN A 738 3.98 3.77 17.18
N GLN A 739 2.72 4.19 17.07
CA GLN A 739 2.04 4.97 18.12
C GLN A 739 1.71 4.06 19.32
N ALA A 740 1.50 4.64 20.50
CA ALA A 740 1.27 3.90 21.74
C ALA A 740 -0.16 3.37 21.87
N GLU A 741 -1.12 4.10 21.31
CA GLU A 741 -2.56 3.85 21.28
C GLU A 741 -2.92 2.57 20.50
N HIS A 742 -2.22 2.27 19.40
CA HIS A 742 -2.42 1.05 18.61
C HIS A 742 -1.87 -0.24 19.27
N ALA A 743 -1.31 -0.15 20.49
CA ALA A 743 -0.73 -1.30 21.17
C ALA A 743 -1.77 -2.03 22.04
N LYS A 744 -1.85 -3.37 21.94
CA LYS A 744 -2.69 -4.16 22.85
C LYS A 744 -2.20 -3.96 24.29
N SER A 745 -3.07 -3.43 25.15
CA SER A 745 -2.67 -2.76 26.39
C SER A 745 -3.32 -3.34 27.65
N GLN A 746 -2.67 -3.17 28.80
CA GLN A 746 -3.20 -3.56 30.11
C GLN A 746 -2.86 -2.49 31.16
N GLY A 747 -3.87 -2.04 31.91
CA GLY A 747 -3.72 -1.14 33.06
C GLY A 747 -3.59 0.35 32.72
N VAL A 748 -3.67 0.70 31.44
CA VAL A 748 -3.47 2.06 30.91
C VAL A 748 -4.71 2.56 30.16
N VAL A 749 -4.73 3.84 29.77
CA VAL A 749 -5.86 4.46 29.06
C VAL A 749 -5.34 5.40 27.97
N ALA A 750 -5.94 5.36 26.77
CA ALA A 750 -5.70 6.35 25.71
C ALA A 750 -6.35 7.72 26.04
N TYR A 751 -5.83 8.80 25.46
CA TYR A 751 -6.42 10.13 25.59
C TYR A 751 -5.98 11.06 24.45
N GLU A 752 -6.85 12.00 24.09
CA GLU A 752 -6.56 13.08 23.14
C GLU A 752 -5.50 14.05 23.69
N ASP A 753 -4.48 14.35 22.87
CA ASP A 753 -3.47 15.38 23.06
C ASP A 753 -3.03 15.88 21.68
N GLU A 754 -3.51 17.06 21.25
CA GLU A 754 -3.14 17.72 19.98
C GLU A 754 -1.61 17.98 19.82
N THR A 755 -0.80 17.74 20.85
CA THR A 755 0.66 17.87 20.83
C THR A 755 1.41 16.54 20.74
N ALA A 756 0.68 15.41 20.73
CA ALA A 756 1.17 14.08 20.37
C ALA A 756 1.17 13.88 18.83
N GLY A 757 1.91 12.89 18.35
CA GLY A 757 2.19 12.67 16.92
C GLY A 757 1.00 12.22 16.07
N ALA A 758 -0.05 11.69 16.68
CA ALA A 758 -1.31 11.27 16.05
C ALA A 758 -2.54 11.99 16.61
N GLY A 759 -2.35 12.96 17.52
CA GLY A 759 -3.44 13.58 18.28
C GLY A 759 -3.94 12.75 19.48
N GLN A 760 -3.48 11.51 19.64
CA GLN A 760 -3.69 10.69 20.84
C GLN A 760 -2.37 10.27 21.49
N ALA A 761 -2.45 9.78 22.73
CA ALA A 761 -1.36 9.12 23.43
C ALA A 761 -1.89 8.18 24.53
N ILE A 762 -1.02 7.32 25.07
CA ILE A 762 -1.30 6.51 26.27
C ILE A 762 -0.89 7.24 27.55
N ARG A 763 -1.69 7.11 28.62
CA ARG A 763 -1.33 7.52 29.99
C ARG A 763 -1.57 6.41 31.02
N GLY A 764 -0.89 6.53 32.16
CA GLY A 764 -1.04 5.63 33.30
C GLY A 764 -0.13 4.39 33.24
N LEU A 765 0.83 4.33 32.31
CA LEU A 765 1.78 3.21 32.22
C LEU A 765 2.67 3.20 33.47
N GLY A 766 2.35 2.31 34.42
CA GLY A 766 2.96 2.23 35.75
C GLY A 766 3.56 0.85 36.05
N THR A 767 3.44 0.42 37.32
CA THR A 767 4.08 -0.80 37.85
C THR A 767 3.12 -1.98 37.83
N GLY A 768 3.20 -2.79 36.78
CA GLY A 768 2.32 -3.94 36.51
C GLY A 768 1.59 -3.79 35.18
N ASP A 769 1.45 -2.55 34.73
CA ASP A 769 0.80 -2.13 33.49
C ASP A 769 1.76 -2.28 32.30
N HIS A 770 1.22 -2.53 31.10
CA HIS A 770 2.04 -2.70 29.91
C HIS A 770 1.33 -2.35 28.60
N LEU A 771 2.15 -2.06 27.58
CA LEU A 771 1.76 -2.09 26.16
C LEU A 771 2.41 -3.30 25.50
N SER A 772 1.78 -3.85 24.46
CA SER A 772 2.34 -4.96 23.69
C SER A 772 2.10 -4.80 22.19
N TYR A 773 3.13 -5.14 21.40
CA TYR A 773 3.10 -5.15 19.95
C TYR A 773 3.49 -6.55 19.46
N SER A 774 2.68 -7.13 18.57
CA SER A 774 2.96 -8.42 17.94
C SER A 774 2.26 -8.47 16.58
N PRO A 775 2.89 -8.98 15.52
CA PRO A 775 4.27 -9.48 15.45
C PRO A 775 5.30 -8.35 15.36
N VAL A 776 6.47 -8.57 15.94
CA VAL A 776 7.66 -7.70 15.81
C VAL A 776 8.86 -8.56 15.44
N ASN A 777 9.77 -8.03 14.60
CA ASN A 777 11.05 -8.63 14.28
C ASN A 777 12.10 -7.53 14.03
N PHE A 778 13.17 -7.51 14.83
CA PHE A 778 14.17 -6.45 14.82
C PHE A 778 15.27 -6.61 13.75
N ALA A 779 15.01 -7.34 12.67
CA ALA A 779 15.90 -7.41 11.52
C ALA A 779 16.23 -6.00 11.00
N GLY A 780 17.53 -5.67 10.94
CA GLY A 780 18.02 -4.35 10.50
C GLY A 780 17.80 -3.20 11.48
N ILE A 781 17.27 -3.44 12.70
CA ILE A 781 17.06 -2.43 13.74
C ILE A 781 18.28 -2.34 14.67
N THR A 782 18.63 -1.11 15.04
CA THR A 782 19.82 -0.73 15.82
C THR A 782 19.50 0.06 17.08
N GLY A 783 18.24 0.48 17.27
CA GLY A 783 17.78 1.24 18.43
C GLY A 783 16.32 1.69 18.26
N VAL A 784 15.89 2.60 19.14
CA VAL A 784 14.57 3.23 19.11
C VAL A 784 14.65 4.64 19.67
N LYS A 785 13.85 5.57 19.15
CA LYS A 785 13.57 6.89 19.71
C LYS A 785 12.18 6.83 20.35
N VAL A 786 12.13 6.88 21.67
CA VAL A 786 10.89 6.86 22.45
C VAL A 786 10.43 8.30 22.70
N VAL A 787 9.14 8.57 22.55
CA VAL A 787 8.53 9.84 22.93
C VAL A 787 7.61 9.61 24.14
N ALA A 788 7.93 10.24 25.27
CA ALA A 788 7.23 10.02 26.53
C ALA A 788 7.25 11.24 27.46
N ASN A 789 6.44 11.20 28.52
CA ASN A 789 6.24 12.26 29.52
C ASN A 789 6.07 11.65 30.93
N GLY A 790 6.19 12.45 31.99
CA GLY A 790 6.13 12.04 33.41
C GLY A 790 7.52 11.93 34.06
N GLY A 791 8.45 11.23 33.40
CA GLY A 791 9.85 11.11 33.80
C GLY A 791 10.13 9.92 34.70
N GLY A 792 11.01 9.01 34.25
CA GLY A 792 11.20 7.70 34.85
C GLY A 792 11.90 6.72 33.91
N GLN A 793 11.75 5.42 34.17
CA GLN A 793 12.34 4.37 33.33
C GLN A 793 11.27 3.66 32.49
N LEU A 794 11.34 3.79 31.18
CA LEU A 794 10.54 2.98 30.25
C LEU A 794 11.40 1.80 29.77
N GLN A 795 10.86 0.59 29.83
CA GLN A 795 11.59 -0.67 29.68
C GLN A 795 11.00 -1.53 28.56
N LEU A 796 11.85 -1.92 27.60
CA LEU A 796 11.49 -2.81 26.50
C LEU A 796 11.91 -4.24 26.81
N ARG A 797 10.95 -5.16 26.70
CA ARG A 797 11.03 -6.57 27.10
C ARG A 797 10.55 -7.45 25.95
N TRP A 798 10.92 -8.74 25.97
CA TRP A 798 10.69 -9.65 24.86
C TRP A 798 9.96 -10.92 25.31
N GLY A 799 8.91 -11.30 24.60
CA GLY A 799 8.13 -12.52 24.82
C GLY A 799 7.22 -12.53 26.05
N ALA A 800 7.54 -11.77 27.11
CA ALA A 800 6.66 -11.57 28.28
C ALA A 800 6.90 -10.22 28.96
N ALA A 801 5.88 -9.70 29.64
CA ALA A 801 5.93 -8.41 30.36
C ALA A 801 6.84 -8.44 31.61
N ASP A 802 7.11 -9.61 32.20
CA ASP A 802 8.00 -9.76 33.36
C ASP A 802 9.46 -10.07 32.99
N ALA A 803 9.71 -10.53 31.75
CA ALA A 803 11.03 -10.87 31.23
C ALA A 803 12.02 -9.69 31.33
N ALA A 804 13.30 -9.99 31.56
CA ALA A 804 14.31 -8.95 31.78
C ALA A 804 14.44 -8.01 30.55
N PRO A 805 14.51 -6.68 30.74
CA PRO A 805 14.51 -5.74 29.63
C PRO A 805 15.81 -5.79 28.82
N PHE A 806 15.67 -5.78 27.49
CA PHE A 806 16.81 -5.74 26.55
C PHE A 806 17.24 -4.30 26.23
N ALA A 807 16.34 -3.32 26.44
CA ALA A 807 16.60 -1.89 26.33
C ALA A 807 15.82 -1.10 27.40
N THR A 808 16.29 0.10 27.73
CA THR A 808 15.63 0.97 28.73
C THR A 808 15.88 2.44 28.41
N ALA A 809 14.81 3.21 28.24
CA ALA A 809 14.84 4.66 28.07
C ALA A 809 14.76 5.35 29.44
N GLN A 810 15.63 6.34 29.67
CA GLN A 810 15.60 7.21 30.85
C GLN A 810 14.86 8.49 30.47
N ILE A 811 13.56 8.56 30.75
CA ILE A 811 12.71 9.70 30.39
C ILE A 811 13.01 10.86 31.36
N PRO A 812 13.46 12.04 30.91
CA PRO A 812 13.76 13.16 31.80
C PRO A 812 12.50 13.75 32.42
N SER A 813 12.51 13.98 33.74
CA SER A 813 11.42 14.69 34.43
C SER A 813 11.28 16.14 33.95
N GLY A 814 10.06 16.56 33.64
CA GLY A 814 9.70 17.90 33.18
C GLY A 814 8.36 17.88 32.44
N ALA A 815 7.81 19.05 32.11
CA ALA A 815 6.55 19.15 31.38
C ALA A 815 6.72 18.90 29.86
N GLY A 816 5.66 18.42 29.20
CA GLY A 816 5.60 18.12 27.77
C GLY A 816 6.37 16.87 27.35
N TRP A 817 6.29 16.51 26.06
CA TRP A 817 6.96 15.34 25.49
C TRP A 817 8.50 15.38 25.55
N LYS A 818 9.12 14.20 25.57
CA LYS A 818 10.58 13.99 25.63
C LYS A 818 10.98 12.89 24.66
N GLU A 819 11.77 13.25 23.64
CA GLU A 819 12.44 12.30 22.76
C GLU A 819 13.67 11.70 23.48
N VAL A 820 13.76 10.37 23.52
CA VAL A 820 14.89 9.63 24.11
C VAL A 820 15.31 8.49 23.19
N THR A 821 16.44 8.66 22.50
CA THR A 821 17.05 7.62 21.67
C THR A 821 17.84 6.61 22.50
N VAL A 822 17.53 5.32 22.36
CA VAL A 822 18.19 4.20 23.02
C VAL A 822 18.78 3.25 21.95
N PRO A 823 20.11 3.11 21.85
CA PRO A 823 20.71 2.11 20.96
C PRO A 823 20.54 0.70 21.54
N PHE A 824 20.23 -0.27 20.69
CA PHE A 824 20.14 -1.67 21.09
C PHE A 824 21.53 -2.32 21.09
N THR A 825 21.81 -3.11 22.14
CA THR A 825 23.10 -3.78 22.34
C THR A 825 23.00 -5.31 22.33
N ASN A 826 21.86 -5.85 22.75
CA ASN A 826 21.51 -7.27 22.67
C ASN A 826 20.08 -7.38 22.11
N VAL A 827 19.92 -7.16 20.80
CA VAL A 827 18.59 -7.11 20.16
C VAL A 827 18.00 -8.52 20.01
N PRO A 828 16.71 -8.75 20.33
CA PRO A 828 16.05 -10.03 20.09
C PRO A 828 16.13 -10.49 18.63
N GLN A 829 15.99 -11.78 18.39
CA GLN A 829 16.14 -12.42 17.08
C GLN A 829 14.88 -13.20 16.72
N GLY A 830 14.48 -13.15 15.45
CA GLY A 830 13.24 -13.76 14.97
C GLY A 830 12.01 -12.92 15.32
N SER A 831 10.85 -13.50 15.05
CA SER A 831 9.54 -12.88 15.25
C SER A 831 8.96 -13.17 16.64
N GLY A 832 8.24 -12.22 17.23
CA GLY A 832 7.58 -12.39 18.53
C GLY A 832 6.98 -11.08 19.07
N THR A 833 6.61 -11.08 20.35
CA THR A 833 5.94 -9.95 21.00
C THR A 833 6.92 -9.04 21.74
N LEU A 834 6.89 -7.75 21.43
CA LEU A 834 7.51 -6.67 22.19
C LEU A 834 6.57 -6.26 23.33
N PHE A 835 7.11 -6.15 24.55
CA PHE A 835 6.40 -5.59 25.71
C PHE A 835 7.06 -4.29 26.17
N VAL A 836 6.26 -3.27 26.46
CA VAL A 836 6.67 -2.00 27.06
C VAL A 836 6.13 -1.93 28.49
N THR A 837 6.99 -1.55 29.43
CA THR A 837 6.65 -1.48 30.88
C THR A 837 7.30 -0.26 31.53
N SER A 838 6.85 0.13 32.71
CA SER A 838 7.57 1.10 33.55
C SER A 838 7.65 0.69 35.03
N ALA A 839 8.44 1.45 35.79
CA ALA A 839 8.47 1.46 37.25
C ALA A 839 8.05 2.84 37.81
N ASN A 840 7.58 3.73 36.94
CA ASN A 840 7.12 5.09 37.21
C ASN A 840 5.84 5.30 36.40
N GLU A 841 4.94 6.17 36.83
CA GLU A 841 3.78 6.55 36.01
C GLU A 841 4.26 7.42 34.83
N LEU A 842 4.06 6.92 33.62
CA LEU A 842 4.42 7.62 32.37
C LEU A 842 3.20 7.81 31.47
N ALA A 843 3.27 8.84 30.64
CA ALA A 843 2.52 8.91 29.39
C ALA A 843 3.48 8.64 28.22
N VAL A 844 2.99 7.98 27.18
CA VAL A 844 3.77 7.52 26.02
C VAL A 844 3.02 7.89 24.75
N ASP A 845 3.75 8.48 23.81
CA ASP A 845 3.27 8.92 22.50
C ASP A 845 3.69 7.88 21.44
N SER A 846 4.98 7.79 21.10
CA SER A 846 5.42 6.99 19.96
C SER A 846 6.78 6.30 20.14
N PHE A 847 7.01 5.30 19.29
CA PHE A 847 8.25 4.54 19.15
C PHE A 847 8.74 4.61 17.69
N ASP A 848 9.78 5.42 17.45
CA ASP A 848 10.45 5.56 16.16
C ASP A 848 11.70 4.67 16.14
N PHE A 849 11.57 3.44 15.63
CA PHE A 849 12.65 2.45 15.54
C PHE A 849 13.75 2.89 14.57
N GLN A 850 15.00 2.67 14.95
CA GLN A 850 16.16 3.25 14.26
C GLN A 850 16.95 2.15 13.54
N GLY A 851 17.06 2.20 12.21
CA GLY A 851 17.82 1.21 11.46
C GLY A 851 17.68 1.32 9.94
N VAL A 852 17.92 0.22 9.25
CA VAL A 852 17.60 0.04 7.81
C VAL A 852 16.45 -0.94 7.58
N GLY A 853 16.04 -1.69 8.61
CA GLY A 853 14.94 -2.64 8.52
C GLY A 853 15.22 -3.76 7.50
N VAL A 854 14.20 -4.11 6.71
CA VAL A 854 14.26 -5.11 5.63
C VAL A 854 14.06 -4.50 4.23
N GLY A 855 14.14 -3.18 4.08
CA GLY A 855 14.05 -2.51 2.76
C GLY A 855 15.31 -2.70 1.91
N ASP A 856 15.14 -2.79 0.58
CA ASP A 856 16.26 -2.82 -0.36
C ASP A 856 16.84 -1.42 -0.56
N VAL A 857 18.00 -1.17 0.06
CA VAL A 857 18.68 0.13 0.04
C VAL A 857 20.00 0.11 -0.75
N LYS A 858 20.30 -0.97 -1.50
CA LYS A 858 21.67 -1.20 -2.02
C LYS A 858 21.74 -1.38 -3.54
N ALA A 859 21.87 -0.24 -4.21
CA ALA A 859 22.00 -0.15 -5.67
C ALA A 859 23.01 -1.10 -6.33
N PRO A 860 22.71 -1.59 -7.54
CA PRO A 860 23.60 -2.44 -8.31
C PRO A 860 24.98 -1.82 -8.57
N THR A 861 25.96 -2.68 -8.80
CA THR A 861 27.28 -2.30 -9.30
C THR A 861 27.45 -2.74 -10.75
N VAL A 862 27.90 -1.84 -11.62
CA VAL A 862 28.12 -2.12 -13.05
C VAL A 862 29.58 -1.88 -13.43
N LYS A 863 30.17 -2.84 -14.15
CA LYS A 863 31.48 -2.73 -14.79
C LYS A 863 31.33 -2.98 -16.29
N HIS A 864 32.15 -2.30 -17.09
CA HIS A 864 32.16 -2.52 -18.54
C HIS A 864 33.45 -3.22 -18.99
N SER A 865 33.38 -3.87 -20.14
CA SER A 865 34.54 -4.27 -20.94
C SER A 865 34.23 -4.09 -22.43
N LEU A 866 35.25 -3.91 -23.26
CA LEU A 866 35.12 -3.84 -24.70
C LEU A 866 35.67 -5.12 -25.35
N ASP A 867 35.03 -5.57 -26.42
CA ASP A 867 35.56 -6.57 -27.36
C ASP A 867 35.58 -5.97 -28.78
N PRO A 868 36.75 -5.81 -29.42
CA PRO A 868 38.08 -6.11 -28.88
C PRO A 868 38.47 -5.19 -27.72
N ALA A 869 39.26 -5.71 -26.78
CA ALA A 869 39.69 -4.97 -25.58
C ALA A 869 40.60 -3.76 -25.86
N ALA A 870 41.19 -3.69 -27.06
CA ALA A 870 42.02 -2.57 -27.50
C ALA A 870 41.77 -2.25 -28.99
N PRO A 871 42.01 -1.00 -29.43
CA PRO A 871 41.95 -0.61 -30.83
C PRO A 871 42.86 -1.48 -31.72
N THR A 872 42.42 -1.74 -32.96
CA THR A 872 43.10 -2.63 -33.90
C THR A 872 43.43 -1.98 -35.26
N GLY A 873 43.00 -0.73 -35.47
CA GLY A 873 43.38 0.10 -36.60
C GLY A 873 44.43 1.15 -36.23
N VAL A 874 45.27 1.49 -37.20
CA VAL A 874 46.20 2.62 -37.14
C VAL A 874 45.48 3.92 -36.75
N GLY A 875 46.10 4.71 -35.87
CA GLY A 875 45.50 5.92 -35.28
C GLY A 875 44.75 5.69 -33.97
N GLY A 876 44.77 4.47 -33.39
CA GLY A 876 44.12 4.18 -32.11
C GLY A 876 42.60 3.99 -32.22
N VAL A 877 42.12 3.65 -33.42
CA VAL A 877 40.71 3.44 -33.73
C VAL A 877 40.39 1.94 -33.86
N TYR A 878 39.13 1.60 -33.68
CA TYR A 878 38.63 0.24 -33.88
C TYR A 878 38.27 0.05 -35.36
N ASN A 879 39.08 -0.72 -36.11
CA ASN A 879 38.83 -1.06 -37.52
C ASN A 879 37.94 -2.30 -37.72
N LYS A 880 37.21 -2.67 -36.66
CA LYS A 880 36.14 -3.65 -36.63
C LYS A 880 35.09 -3.19 -35.62
N ALA A 881 33.91 -3.80 -35.65
CA ALA A 881 32.84 -3.51 -34.69
C ALA A 881 33.32 -3.68 -33.23
N VAL A 882 32.76 -2.87 -32.33
CA VAL A 882 33.06 -2.88 -30.90
C VAL A 882 31.83 -3.35 -30.14
N ARG A 883 31.95 -4.39 -29.32
CA ARG A 883 30.94 -4.81 -28.37
C ARG A 883 31.30 -4.29 -26.98
N MET A 884 30.40 -3.56 -26.34
CA MET A 884 30.48 -3.23 -24.92
C MET A 884 29.71 -4.29 -24.14
N ASN A 885 30.40 -5.06 -23.30
CA ASN A 885 29.79 -6.01 -22.36
C ASN A 885 29.68 -5.35 -20.98
N LEU A 886 28.61 -5.66 -20.23
CA LEU A 886 28.36 -5.15 -18.89
C LEU A 886 28.29 -6.32 -17.89
N ASP A 887 29.20 -6.31 -16.91
CA ASP A 887 29.18 -7.17 -15.71
C ASP A 887 28.40 -6.41 -14.64
N VAL A 888 27.24 -6.93 -14.24
CA VAL A 888 26.33 -6.30 -13.27
C VAL A 888 26.20 -7.21 -12.06
N LYS A 889 26.36 -6.66 -10.86
CA LYS A 889 26.31 -7.40 -9.60
C LYS A 889 25.52 -6.66 -8.55
N ASP A 890 24.68 -7.43 -7.87
CA ASP A 890 23.60 -6.98 -7.00
C ASP A 890 23.38 -8.01 -5.89
N ASP A 891 22.70 -7.64 -4.81
CA ASP A 891 22.18 -8.57 -3.79
C ASP A 891 20.69 -8.88 -3.95
N GLY A 892 19.95 -8.08 -4.73
CA GLY A 892 18.59 -8.34 -5.16
C GLY A 892 18.51 -8.96 -6.56
N ALA A 893 17.38 -8.76 -7.21
CA ALA A 893 17.17 -9.10 -8.61
C ALA A 893 17.28 -7.84 -9.49
N LEU A 894 17.72 -7.97 -10.74
CA LEU A 894 17.87 -6.82 -11.65
C LEU A 894 16.59 -6.54 -12.43
N ALA A 895 16.01 -5.34 -12.26
CA ALA A 895 14.87 -4.88 -13.07
C ALA A 895 15.31 -4.37 -14.45
N SER A 896 16.46 -3.68 -14.56
CA SER A 896 16.99 -3.28 -15.86
C SER A 896 18.51 -3.08 -15.88
N VAL A 897 19.09 -3.25 -17.07
CA VAL A 897 20.44 -2.80 -17.40
C VAL A 897 20.32 -1.90 -18.62
N GLN A 898 20.90 -0.71 -18.57
CA GLN A 898 20.62 0.36 -19.53
C GLN A 898 21.91 1.02 -20.05
N TYR A 899 21.86 1.51 -21.28
CA TYR A 899 22.90 2.36 -21.85
C TYR A 899 22.31 3.63 -22.49
N SER A 900 23.15 4.63 -22.69
CA SER A 900 22.81 5.93 -23.26
C SER A 900 23.94 6.42 -24.16
N THR A 901 23.59 7.06 -25.28
CA THR A 901 24.55 7.59 -26.28
C THR A 901 24.41 9.11 -26.49
N ASN A 902 23.54 9.76 -25.71
CA ASN A 902 23.25 11.20 -25.72
C ASN A 902 23.39 11.81 -24.31
N ASN A 903 24.47 11.46 -23.61
CA ASN A 903 24.83 11.99 -22.28
C ASN A 903 23.68 11.92 -21.24
N GLY A 904 22.91 10.84 -21.29
CA GLY A 904 21.91 10.51 -20.27
C GLY A 904 20.50 11.04 -20.55
N GLN A 905 20.29 11.77 -21.66
CA GLN A 905 18.99 12.31 -22.05
C GLN A 905 17.96 11.22 -22.39
N SER A 906 18.39 10.06 -22.87
CA SER A 906 17.52 8.88 -23.05
C SER A 906 18.28 7.59 -22.77
N TRP A 907 17.59 6.60 -22.20
CA TRP A 907 18.17 5.31 -21.83
C TRP A 907 17.53 4.17 -22.61
N THR A 908 18.34 3.22 -23.06
CA THR A 908 17.92 2.04 -23.83
C THR A 908 18.25 0.78 -23.04
N ASN A 909 17.27 -0.12 -22.86
CA ASN A 909 17.47 -1.38 -22.17
C ASN A 909 18.41 -2.31 -22.97
N VAL A 910 19.30 -3.01 -22.26
CA VAL A 910 20.18 -4.06 -22.79
C VAL A 910 19.55 -5.40 -22.47
N ALA A 911 19.10 -6.14 -23.50
CA ALA A 911 18.64 -7.51 -23.31
C ALA A 911 19.80 -8.43 -22.88
N ALA A 912 19.55 -9.31 -21.91
CA ALA A 912 20.48 -10.36 -21.53
C ALA A 912 20.48 -11.47 -22.60
N ALA A 913 21.65 -11.82 -23.13
CA ALA A 913 21.84 -12.98 -23.99
C ALA A 913 22.63 -14.05 -23.22
N ASN A 914 22.01 -15.19 -22.92
CA ASN A 914 22.59 -16.25 -22.09
C ASN A 914 23.15 -15.75 -20.75
N GLY A 915 22.43 -14.83 -20.09
CA GLY A 915 22.85 -14.21 -18.82
C GLY A 915 23.89 -13.09 -18.94
N ALA A 916 24.37 -12.76 -20.14
CA ALA A 916 25.34 -11.69 -20.36
C ALA A 916 24.68 -10.46 -21.02
N TYR A 917 24.90 -9.28 -20.42
CA TYR A 917 24.49 -8.00 -20.99
C TYR A 917 25.57 -7.46 -21.93
N GLY A 918 25.18 -7.03 -23.14
CA GLY A 918 26.10 -6.29 -24.00
C GLY A 918 25.54 -5.85 -25.34
N VAL A 919 25.99 -4.68 -25.79
CA VAL A 919 25.55 -3.97 -27.00
C VAL A 919 26.70 -3.80 -27.99
N SER A 920 26.40 -3.90 -29.29
CA SER A 920 27.40 -3.88 -30.36
C SER A 920 27.26 -2.63 -31.25
N PHE A 921 28.38 -1.95 -31.48
CA PHE A 921 28.49 -0.75 -32.30
C PHE A 921 29.27 -1.07 -33.57
N THR A 922 28.67 -0.79 -34.73
CA THR A 922 29.13 -1.30 -36.04
C THR A 922 29.44 -0.23 -37.08
N THR A 923 29.14 1.04 -36.82
CA THR A 923 29.38 2.15 -37.76
C THR A 923 30.56 3.01 -37.31
N ASN A 924 31.26 3.59 -38.29
CA ASN A 924 32.29 4.61 -38.07
C ASN A 924 31.78 5.78 -37.20
N GLY A 925 32.72 6.43 -36.50
CA GLY A 925 32.49 7.63 -35.70
C GLY A 925 33.03 7.51 -34.26
N ALA A 926 33.26 8.66 -33.63
CA ALA A 926 33.53 8.75 -32.20
C ALA A 926 32.23 8.61 -31.40
N ARG A 927 32.29 7.90 -30.26
CA ARG A 927 31.13 7.59 -29.41
C ARG A 927 31.51 7.73 -27.95
N THR A 928 30.62 8.33 -27.17
CA THR A 928 30.59 8.22 -25.71
C THR A 928 29.33 7.44 -25.33
N VAL A 929 29.49 6.47 -24.45
CA VAL A 929 28.43 5.56 -24.01
C VAL A 929 28.38 5.56 -22.50
N GLN A 930 27.27 6.03 -21.94
CA GLN A 930 26.97 5.90 -20.52
C GLN A 930 26.20 4.60 -20.25
N TYR A 931 26.35 4.04 -19.06
CA TYR A 931 25.66 2.80 -18.66
C TYR A 931 25.27 2.83 -17.18
N ARG A 932 24.19 2.14 -16.84
CA ARG A 932 23.68 1.94 -15.47
C ARG A 932 22.88 0.65 -15.37
N ALA A 933 22.57 0.22 -14.15
CA ALA A 933 21.58 -0.81 -13.86
C ALA A 933 20.65 -0.37 -12.74
N THR A 934 19.52 -1.05 -12.62
CA THR A 934 18.49 -0.81 -11.59
C THR A 934 18.02 -2.17 -11.07
N ASP A 935 17.99 -2.34 -9.76
CA ASP A 935 17.45 -3.54 -9.09
C ASP A 935 15.91 -3.55 -9.09
N THR A 936 15.31 -4.61 -8.55
CA THR A 936 13.87 -4.69 -8.30
C THR A 936 13.40 -3.75 -7.19
N GLY A 937 14.30 -3.31 -6.31
CA GLY A 937 14.10 -2.26 -5.32
C GLY A 937 13.87 -0.86 -5.92
N GLY A 938 14.32 -0.64 -7.15
CA GLY A 938 14.34 0.67 -7.82
C GLY A 938 15.63 1.46 -7.57
N ASN A 939 16.59 0.97 -6.80
CA ASN A 939 17.85 1.66 -6.61
C ASN A 939 18.68 1.60 -7.89
N VAL A 940 19.33 2.72 -8.23
CA VAL A 940 20.03 2.88 -9.50
C VAL A 940 21.54 2.95 -9.29
N SER A 941 22.29 2.13 -10.03
CA SER A 941 23.75 2.15 -9.98
C SER A 941 24.31 3.53 -10.32
N ALA A 942 25.48 3.87 -9.77
CA ALA A 942 26.27 5.00 -10.27
C ALA A 942 26.45 4.90 -11.80
N VAL A 943 26.26 6.03 -12.50
CA VAL A 943 26.37 6.06 -13.98
C VAL A 943 27.83 5.94 -14.39
N GLY A 944 28.17 4.84 -15.03
CA GLY A 944 29.48 4.66 -15.66
C GLY A 944 29.50 5.26 -17.07
N SER A 945 30.69 5.49 -17.60
CA SER A 945 30.91 6.03 -18.95
C SER A 945 32.13 5.42 -19.61
N VAL A 946 32.10 5.25 -20.92
CA VAL A 946 33.22 4.82 -21.78
C VAL A 946 33.18 5.55 -23.12
N SER A 947 34.34 5.84 -23.72
CA SER A 947 34.43 6.49 -25.03
C SER A 947 35.40 5.77 -25.97
N PHE A 948 35.05 5.66 -27.25
CA PHE A 948 35.84 4.99 -28.28
C PHE A 948 35.48 5.49 -29.68
N THR A 949 36.34 5.22 -30.67
CA THR A 949 36.15 5.62 -32.08
C THR A 949 36.27 4.41 -32.99
N ILE A 950 35.30 4.21 -33.87
CA ILE A 950 35.32 3.19 -34.93
C ILE A 950 35.75 3.84 -36.25
N ASP A 951 36.69 3.21 -36.96
CA ASP A 951 36.93 3.45 -38.39
C ASP A 951 37.32 2.14 -39.09
N LEU A 952 36.34 1.52 -39.74
CA LEU A 952 36.48 0.25 -40.47
C LEU A 952 37.43 0.32 -41.68
N ALA A 953 37.88 1.51 -42.10
CA ALA A 953 38.81 1.67 -43.21
C ALA A 953 40.29 1.71 -42.78
N ALA A 954 40.59 1.84 -41.48
CA ALA A 954 41.96 2.02 -41.00
C ALA A 954 42.81 0.73 -41.19
N PRO A 955 44.00 0.79 -41.81
CA PRO A 955 44.86 -0.36 -42.02
C PRO A 955 45.46 -0.89 -40.71
N ASN A 956 45.94 -2.14 -40.74
CA ASN A 956 46.54 -2.79 -39.56
C ASN A 956 47.97 -2.34 -39.26
N GLU A 957 48.80 -2.04 -40.28
CA GLU A 957 50.22 -1.69 -40.11
C GLU A 957 50.71 -0.67 -41.18
N PRO A 958 51.53 0.34 -40.84
CA PRO A 958 52.15 1.28 -41.79
C PRO A 958 53.43 0.74 -42.45
N THR A 959 53.83 1.32 -43.58
CA THR A 959 54.92 0.77 -44.42
C THR A 959 56.20 1.61 -44.47
N VAL A 960 56.14 2.93 -44.37
CA VAL A 960 57.28 3.86 -44.54
C VAL A 960 57.95 4.16 -43.19
N SER A 961 59.28 4.25 -43.12
CA SER A 961 59.98 4.58 -41.87
C SER A 961 59.88 6.08 -41.51
N SER A 962 59.78 6.40 -40.22
CA SER A 962 59.84 7.79 -39.71
C SER A 962 60.97 8.00 -38.69
N VAL A 963 61.29 9.26 -38.44
CA VAL A 963 62.26 9.70 -37.43
C VAL A 963 61.61 10.77 -36.55
N THR A 964 61.45 10.46 -35.26
CA THR A 964 61.00 11.40 -34.23
C THR A 964 62.19 12.19 -33.66
N LYS A 965 61.97 13.45 -33.29
CA LYS A 965 62.86 14.29 -32.47
C LYS A 965 62.01 14.99 -31.40
N VAL A 966 62.56 15.17 -30.19
CA VAL A 966 61.89 15.88 -29.09
C VAL A 966 62.83 16.88 -28.44
N ALA A 967 62.28 18.05 -28.08
CA ALA A 967 62.94 19.09 -27.31
C ALA A 967 62.00 19.62 -26.23
N VAL A 968 62.57 20.07 -25.10
CA VAL A 968 61.88 20.86 -24.08
C VAL A 968 62.46 22.29 -24.09
N PRO A 969 61.65 23.36 -24.01
CA PRO A 969 62.16 24.74 -24.01
C PRO A 969 63.07 25.05 -22.82
N ALA A 970 62.86 24.37 -21.69
CA ALA A 970 63.72 24.44 -20.51
C ALA A 970 64.06 23.03 -20.01
N ALA A 971 65.34 22.75 -19.76
CA ALA A 971 65.79 21.46 -19.20
C ALA A 971 65.52 21.31 -17.69
N ARG A 972 65.04 22.38 -17.02
CA ARG A 972 64.59 22.36 -15.63
C ARG A 972 63.32 23.22 -15.47
N VAL A 973 62.35 22.69 -14.73
CA VAL A 973 61.01 23.25 -14.51
C VAL A 973 60.55 23.00 -13.06
N SER A 974 59.38 23.49 -12.66
CA SER A 974 58.85 23.34 -11.29
C SER A 974 57.68 22.36 -11.23
N PHE A 975 57.55 21.65 -10.11
CA PHE A 975 56.41 20.76 -9.84
C PHE A 975 55.08 21.51 -9.90
N GLY A 976 54.07 20.95 -10.57
CA GLY A 976 52.82 21.64 -10.91
C GLY A 976 52.89 22.56 -12.13
N ALA A 977 54.08 22.92 -12.61
CA ALA A 977 54.30 23.75 -13.79
C ALA A 977 55.45 23.19 -14.67
N PRO A 978 55.30 21.97 -15.22
CA PRO A 978 56.36 21.27 -15.96
C PRO A 978 56.61 21.81 -17.37
N GLY A 979 55.76 22.73 -17.86
CA GLY A 979 55.85 23.29 -19.19
C GLY A 979 55.42 22.32 -20.30
N GLU A 980 56.00 22.49 -21.47
CA GLU A 980 55.65 21.76 -22.69
C GLU A 980 56.88 21.10 -23.31
N ALA A 981 56.66 20.07 -24.14
CA ALA A 981 57.67 19.49 -25.01
C ALA A 981 57.22 19.59 -26.47
N THR A 982 58.10 20.05 -27.34
CA THR A 982 57.87 20.07 -28.79
C THR A 982 58.46 18.81 -29.41
N VAL A 983 57.64 18.03 -30.10
CA VAL A 983 58.02 16.83 -30.84
C VAL A 983 57.83 17.08 -32.32
N THR A 984 58.83 16.74 -33.14
CA THR A 984 58.77 16.83 -34.60
C THR A 984 59.07 15.46 -35.19
N VAL A 985 58.29 15.03 -36.18
CA VAL A 985 58.40 13.71 -36.80
C VAL A 985 58.52 13.90 -38.31
N THR A 986 59.55 13.28 -38.90
CA THR A 986 59.82 13.38 -40.35
C THR A 986 59.86 11.99 -40.97
N GLY A 987 59.21 11.82 -42.13
CA GLY A 987 59.27 10.59 -42.93
C GLY A 987 59.83 10.86 -44.32
N GLU A 988 60.26 9.81 -45.02
CA GLU A 988 60.69 9.93 -46.42
C GLU A 988 59.45 9.97 -47.34
N GLY A 989 59.38 10.96 -48.22
CA GLY A 989 58.29 11.10 -49.20
C GLY A 989 57.00 11.80 -48.71
N GLY A 990 56.93 12.27 -47.47
CA GLY A 990 55.77 13.02 -46.98
C GLY A 990 55.87 13.47 -45.51
N THR A 991 54.84 14.17 -45.05
CA THR A 991 54.75 14.71 -43.68
C THR A 991 53.90 13.78 -42.79
N PRO A 992 54.46 13.20 -41.70
CA PRO A 992 53.70 12.38 -40.76
C PRO A 992 52.60 13.15 -40.00
N THR A 993 51.52 12.46 -39.69
CA THR A 993 50.29 13.00 -39.07
C THR A 993 49.87 12.16 -37.85
N GLY A 994 48.88 12.61 -37.06
CA GLY A 994 48.37 11.81 -35.94
C GLY A 994 49.25 11.84 -34.67
N ASP A 995 49.09 10.88 -33.77
CA ASP A 995 49.44 11.03 -32.35
C ASP A 995 50.91 10.83 -31.99
N VAL A 996 51.39 11.66 -31.07
CA VAL A 996 52.63 11.49 -30.31
C VAL A 996 52.30 11.38 -28.81
N VAL A 997 52.94 10.41 -28.15
CA VAL A 997 52.87 10.23 -26.70
C VAL A 997 54.24 10.44 -26.08
N LEU A 998 54.30 11.19 -24.97
CA LEU A 998 55.47 11.33 -24.11
C LEU A 998 55.33 10.40 -22.91
N THR A 999 56.33 9.57 -22.63
CA THR A 999 56.38 8.79 -21.38
C THR A 999 57.60 9.15 -20.54
N SER A 1000 57.49 9.01 -19.22
CA SER A 1000 58.62 9.03 -18.28
C SER A 1000 58.78 7.63 -17.68
N GLY A 1001 59.67 6.82 -18.25
CA GLY A 1001 59.60 5.37 -18.03
C GLY A 1001 58.35 4.83 -18.73
N ASP A 1002 57.55 4.06 -18.01
CA ASP A 1002 56.33 3.42 -18.54
C ASP A 1002 55.05 4.27 -18.35
N THR A 1003 55.12 5.37 -17.58
CA THR A 1003 53.99 6.29 -17.36
C THR A 1003 53.85 7.30 -18.50
N GLU A 1004 52.66 7.42 -19.11
CA GLU A 1004 52.32 8.50 -20.04
C GLU A 1004 52.22 9.84 -19.28
N VAL A 1005 52.87 10.88 -19.79
CA VAL A 1005 53.04 12.20 -19.12
C VAL A 1005 52.74 13.37 -20.05
N GLY A 1006 51.99 13.13 -21.13
CA GLY A 1006 51.59 14.11 -22.12
C GLY A 1006 51.34 13.48 -23.50
N ARG A 1007 50.35 13.98 -24.22
CA ARG A 1007 49.97 13.54 -25.57
C ARG A 1007 49.55 14.73 -26.44
N GLY A 1008 49.84 14.66 -27.73
CA GLY A 1008 49.28 15.58 -28.71
C GLY A 1008 49.48 15.10 -30.14
N SER A 1009 48.60 15.53 -31.03
CA SER A 1009 48.61 15.15 -32.45
C SER A 1009 49.46 16.11 -33.29
N LEU A 1010 50.13 15.58 -34.31
CA LEU A 1010 50.98 16.34 -35.22
C LEU A 1010 50.17 17.25 -36.14
N VAL A 1011 50.54 18.53 -36.18
CA VAL A 1011 50.14 19.51 -37.19
C VAL A 1011 51.38 19.85 -38.02
N GLU A 1012 51.31 19.67 -39.34
CA GLU A 1012 52.44 19.84 -40.26
C GLU A 1012 53.73 19.09 -39.86
N GLY A 1013 53.60 17.95 -39.17
CA GLY A 1013 54.72 17.13 -38.70
C GLY A 1013 55.32 17.54 -37.35
N THR A 1014 54.70 18.50 -36.63
CA THR A 1014 55.11 18.92 -35.29
C THR A 1014 53.93 18.94 -34.32
N ALA A 1015 54.16 18.55 -33.06
CA ALA A 1015 53.23 18.71 -31.95
C ALA A 1015 53.93 19.43 -30.80
N THR A 1016 53.26 20.41 -30.18
CA THR A 1016 53.65 20.94 -28.86
C THR A 1016 52.70 20.36 -27.83
N ILE A 1017 53.27 19.73 -26.80
CA ILE A 1017 52.54 18.88 -25.87
C ILE A 1017 52.78 19.37 -24.45
N ALA A 1018 51.73 19.77 -23.76
CA ALA A 1018 51.77 20.07 -22.34
C ALA A 1018 52.12 18.80 -21.53
N LEU A 1019 53.02 18.96 -20.56
CA LEU A 1019 53.47 17.87 -19.71
C LEU A 1019 52.60 17.75 -18.45
N ASP A 1020 52.45 16.53 -17.94
CA ASP A 1020 51.64 16.24 -16.74
C ASP A 1020 52.16 17.00 -15.50
N ALA A 1021 51.31 17.85 -14.93
CA ALA A 1021 51.63 18.69 -13.77
C ALA A 1021 52.04 17.89 -12.51
N SER A 1022 51.64 16.62 -12.42
CA SER A 1022 51.98 15.69 -11.33
C SER A 1022 53.36 15.03 -11.47
N LEU A 1023 54.09 15.27 -12.56
CA LEU A 1023 55.41 14.69 -12.82
C LEU A 1023 56.37 14.96 -11.63
N ALA A 1024 56.76 13.88 -10.95
CA ALA A 1024 57.45 13.93 -9.66
C ALA A 1024 58.75 14.76 -9.67
N VAL A 1025 59.17 15.25 -8.50
CA VAL A 1025 60.45 15.97 -8.37
C VAL A 1025 61.62 15.00 -8.59
N GLY A 1026 62.40 15.23 -9.65
CA GLY A 1026 63.44 14.33 -10.10
C GLY A 1026 64.01 14.72 -11.46
N THR A 1027 64.91 13.89 -12.01
CA THR A 1027 65.37 14.03 -13.40
C THR A 1027 64.82 12.90 -14.24
N HIS A 1028 63.91 13.25 -15.14
CA HIS A 1028 63.19 12.36 -16.01
C HIS A 1028 63.92 12.25 -17.36
N THR A 1029 63.85 11.07 -17.97
CA THR A 1029 64.17 10.90 -19.38
C THR A 1029 62.83 10.71 -20.09
N LEU A 1030 62.33 11.79 -20.69
CA LEU A 1030 61.09 11.79 -21.44
C LEU A 1030 61.32 11.10 -22.79
N LYS A 1031 60.48 10.12 -23.12
CA LYS A 1031 60.49 9.41 -24.41
C LYS A 1031 59.28 9.86 -25.23
N ALA A 1032 59.51 10.70 -26.23
CA ALA A 1032 58.52 10.98 -27.24
C ALA A 1032 58.42 9.78 -28.20
N THR A 1033 57.23 9.24 -28.37
CA THR A 1033 56.92 8.09 -29.21
C THR A 1033 55.78 8.46 -30.14
N TYR A 1034 56.10 8.59 -31.43
CA TYR A 1034 55.14 8.73 -32.50
C TYR A 1034 54.39 7.41 -32.69
N GLN A 1035 53.06 7.43 -32.65
CA GLN A 1035 52.23 6.22 -32.60
C GLN A 1035 51.89 5.62 -33.97
N ALA A 1036 52.39 6.22 -35.04
CA ALA A 1036 52.14 5.92 -36.46
C ALA A 1036 50.81 6.43 -37.04
N ASP A 1037 50.82 6.65 -38.35
CA ASP A 1037 49.66 6.96 -39.18
C ASP A 1037 49.55 5.98 -40.37
N GLN A 1038 48.64 6.25 -41.32
CA GLN A 1038 48.34 5.34 -42.43
C GLN A 1038 49.54 5.05 -43.36
N VAL A 1039 50.63 5.83 -43.26
CA VAL A 1039 51.82 5.72 -44.12
C VAL A 1039 53.08 5.42 -43.30
N PHE A 1040 53.27 6.16 -42.20
CA PHE A 1040 54.54 6.26 -41.48
C PHE A 1040 54.56 5.46 -40.18
N LYS A 1041 55.50 4.52 -40.10
CA LYS A 1041 55.81 3.66 -38.96
C LYS A 1041 56.18 4.44 -37.71
N LYS A 1042 55.87 3.82 -36.57
CA LYS A 1042 56.23 4.21 -35.20
C LYS A 1042 57.72 4.48 -35.06
N SER A 1043 58.07 5.61 -34.45
CA SER A 1043 59.45 5.98 -34.10
C SER A 1043 59.48 6.72 -32.76
N SER A 1044 60.66 6.88 -32.16
CA SER A 1044 60.78 7.56 -30.86
C SER A 1044 62.14 8.22 -30.66
N ALA A 1045 62.17 9.29 -29.87
CA ALA A 1045 63.39 9.94 -29.38
C ALA A 1045 63.24 10.29 -27.89
N THR A 1046 64.36 10.59 -27.22
CA THR A 1046 64.39 10.94 -25.79
C THR A 1046 65.03 12.30 -25.54
N VAL A 1047 64.54 12.98 -24.51
CA VAL A 1047 65.13 14.21 -23.94
C VAL A 1047 65.14 14.10 -22.41
N ARG A 1048 65.96 14.89 -21.72
CA ARG A 1048 65.97 14.96 -20.25
C ARG A 1048 65.31 16.23 -19.74
N LEU A 1049 64.53 16.10 -18.68
CA LEU A 1049 63.86 17.19 -17.97
C LEU A 1049 64.03 17.00 -16.46
N THR A 1050 64.49 18.02 -15.75
CA THR A 1050 64.53 18.02 -14.28
C THR A 1050 63.35 18.80 -13.70
N VAL A 1051 62.43 18.13 -13.03
CA VAL A 1051 61.41 18.80 -12.22
C VAL A 1051 62.00 19.10 -10.84
N ALA A 1052 61.96 20.36 -10.42
CA ALA A 1052 62.34 20.81 -9.08
C ALA A 1052 61.07 21.06 -8.23
N ALA A 1053 61.20 20.94 -6.90
CA ALA A 1053 60.08 21.26 -6.01
C ALA A 1053 59.67 22.75 -6.15
N ALA A 1054 58.37 23.03 -6.15
CA ALA A 1054 57.86 24.39 -6.10
C ALA A 1054 58.23 25.04 -4.76
N SER A 1055 58.64 26.31 -4.76
CA SER A 1055 58.82 27.06 -3.52
C SER A 1055 57.46 27.36 -2.87
N SER A 1056 57.40 27.48 -1.54
CA SER A 1056 56.18 27.85 -0.84
C SER A 1056 56.35 29.11 0.01
N THR A 1057 55.22 29.69 0.40
CA THR A 1057 55.12 30.83 1.33
C THR A 1057 54.12 30.48 2.43
N VAL A 1058 54.51 30.61 3.70
CA VAL A 1058 53.56 30.56 4.82
C VAL A 1058 53.04 31.97 5.10
N THR A 1059 51.72 32.15 5.04
CA THR A 1059 51.01 33.35 5.48
C THR A 1059 50.16 33.03 6.71
N GLY A 1060 49.59 34.04 7.36
CA GLY A 1060 48.73 33.81 8.52
C GLY A 1060 48.53 35.01 9.44
N SER A 1061 47.80 34.79 10.52
CA SER A 1061 47.51 35.75 11.57
C SER A 1061 47.27 35.05 12.91
N VAL A 1062 47.26 35.82 14.01
CA VAL A 1062 46.91 35.33 15.34
C VAL A 1062 45.85 36.24 15.95
N SER A 1063 44.73 35.65 16.40
CA SER A 1063 43.54 36.40 16.87
C SER A 1063 42.87 35.72 18.08
N PRO A 1064 42.33 36.48 19.06
CA PRO A 1064 42.47 37.92 19.23
C PRO A 1064 43.92 38.33 19.55
N ASN A 1065 44.28 39.56 19.20
CA ASN A 1065 45.60 40.13 19.45
C ASN A 1065 45.48 41.67 19.58
N PRO A 1066 45.61 42.26 20.78
CA PRO A 1066 46.01 41.62 22.03
C PRO A 1066 44.98 40.62 22.59
N VAL A 1067 45.46 39.67 23.40
CA VAL A 1067 44.65 38.64 24.08
C VAL A 1067 44.76 38.77 25.61
N LYS A 1068 43.72 38.36 26.34
CA LYS A 1068 43.73 38.27 27.81
C LYS A 1068 44.36 36.96 28.30
N PRO A 1069 45.09 36.94 29.43
CA PRO A 1069 45.72 35.72 29.97
C PRO A 1069 44.78 34.50 30.13
N SER A 1070 43.49 34.74 30.36
CA SER A 1070 42.46 33.72 30.53
C SER A 1070 41.88 33.16 29.23
N ILE A 1071 42.25 33.71 28.06
CA ILE A 1071 41.71 33.38 26.74
C ILE A 1071 42.81 32.76 25.86
N ALA A 1072 42.44 31.75 25.08
CA ALA A 1072 43.32 31.15 24.07
C ALA A 1072 43.18 31.92 22.75
N ALA A 1073 44.30 32.38 22.19
CA ALA A 1073 44.33 32.89 20.82
C ALA A 1073 44.40 31.72 19.82
N LYS A 1074 43.91 31.93 18.59
CA LYS A 1074 44.05 30.99 17.47
C LYS A 1074 45.02 31.57 16.44
N ALA A 1075 45.96 30.75 15.97
CA ALA A 1075 46.76 31.04 14.79
C ALA A 1075 46.02 30.48 13.56
N THR A 1076 45.65 31.35 12.63
CA THR A 1076 45.10 30.96 11.32
C THR A 1076 46.24 31.07 10.31
N ILE A 1077 46.56 29.97 9.63
CA ILE A 1077 47.74 29.84 8.78
C ILE A 1077 47.30 29.31 7.42
N ALA A 1078 47.91 29.82 6.36
CA ALA A 1078 47.82 29.26 5.02
C ALA A 1078 49.22 29.04 4.46
N VAL A 1079 49.38 28.05 3.59
CA VAL A 1079 50.60 27.80 2.85
C VAL A 1079 50.26 27.76 1.37
N GLU A 1080 50.92 28.61 0.59
CA GLU A 1080 50.74 28.72 -0.86
C GLU A 1080 52.01 28.23 -1.57
N SER A 1081 51.90 27.58 -2.73
CA SER A 1081 53.06 27.27 -3.59
C SER A 1081 53.15 28.20 -4.79
N SER A 1082 54.37 28.41 -5.29
CA SER A 1082 54.66 29.26 -6.45
C SER A 1082 54.12 28.73 -7.79
N THR A 1083 53.51 27.55 -7.80
CA THR A 1083 52.87 26.93 -8.98
C THR A 1083 51.38 26.66 -8.78
N GLY A 1084 50.77 27.10 -7.67
CA GLY A 1084 49.35 26.90 -7.38
C GLY A 1084 48.97 25.49 -6.89
N VAL A 1085 49.93 24.56 -6.80
CA VAL A 1085 49.74 23.25 -6.14
C VAL A 1085 49.43 23.48 -4.66
N VAL A 1086 48.32 22.94 -4.17
CA VAL A 1086 47.92 23.02 -2.76
C VAL A 1086 48.94 22.27 -1.88
N PRO A 1087 49.64 22.94 -0.94
CA PRO A 1087 50.58 22.27 -0.03
C PRO A 1087 49.84 21.45 1.02
N THR A 1088 50.36 20.26 1.33
CA THR A 1088 49.73 19.30 2.26
C THR A 1088 50.65 18.96 3.43
N GLY A 1089 50.12 18.27 4.46
CA GLY A 1089 50.89 17.84 5.63
C GLY A 1089 50.97 18.90 6.74
N ASP A 1090 51.94 18.77 7.63
CA ASP A 1090 51.94 19.48 8.92
C ASP A 1090 52.65 20.83 8.94
N VAL A 1091 52.02 21.79 9.63
CA VAL A 1091 52.63 23.05 10.06
C VAL A 1091 52.90 23.01 11.57
N THR A 1092 54.11 23.39 11.95
CA THR A 1092 54.53 23.51 13.36
C THR A 1092 54.54 24.97 13.80
N VAL A 1093 53.84 25.28 14.88
CA VAL A 1093 53.74 26.61 15.51
C VAL A 1093 54.49 26.60 16.84
N THR A 1094 55.56 27.38 16.94
CA THR A 1094 56.41 27.51 18.12
C THR A 1094 56.23 28.90 18.75
N ILE A 1095 55.69 28.95 19.97
CA ILE A 1095 55.50 30.18 20.73
C ILE A 1095 56.73 30.41 21.60
N LYS A 1096 57.34 31.60 21.50
CA LYS A 1096 58.53 32.00 22.25
C LYS A 1096 58.33 33.30 23.02
N ARG A 1097 59.02 33.44 24.15
CA ARG A 1097 59.19 34.70 24.89
C ARG A 1097 60.64 34.78 25.35
N ASN A 1098 61.30 35.91 25.13
CA ASN A 1098 62.73 36.10 25.40
C ASN A 1098 63.62 34.97 24.81
N ASN A 1099 63.34 34.58 23.56
CA ASN A 1099 63.89 33.41 22.84
C ASN A 1099 63.65 32.01 23.43
N ALA A 1100 63.18 31.87 24.67
CA ALA A 1100 62.76 30.57 25.21
C ALA A 1100 61.44 30.10 24.59
N THR A 1101 61.36 28.82 24.22
CA THR A 1101 60.10 28.20 23.77
C THR A 1101 59.16 27.99 24.95
N VAL A 1102 57.97 28.57 24.85
CA VAL A 1102 56.89 28.50 25.85
C VAL A 1102 55.96 27.32 25.54
N ALA A 1103 55.67 27.08 24.27
CA ALA A 1103 54.93 25.92 23.80
C ALA A 1103 55.13 25.69 22.30
N THR A 1104 54.97 24.44 21.87
CA THR A 1104 54.83 24.07 20.45
C THR A 1104 53.46 23.44 20.22
N ARG A 1105 52.88 23.66 19.04
CA ARG A 1105 51.68 23.00 18.53
C ARG A 1105 51.92 22.61 17.08
N THR A 1106 51.22 21.57 16.62
CA THR A 1106 51.22 21.13 15.23
C THR A 1106 49.77 21.09 14.75
N GLY A 1107 49.56 21.34 13.46
CA GLY A 1107 48.28 21.14 12.80
C GLY A 1107 48.49 20.82 11.33
N THR A 1108 47.73 19.87 10.82
CA THR A 1108 47.75 19.43 9.42
C THR A 1108 46.97 20.39 8.55
N LEU A 1109 47.49 20.69 7.36
CA LEU A 1109 46.79 21.51 6.36
C LEU A 1109 45.56 20.76 5.80
N ASP A 1110 44.47 21.49 5.63
CA ASP A 1110 43.26 21.04 4.98
C ASP A 1110 43.38 21.04 3.44
N ALA A 1111 42.29 20.66 2.74
CA ALA A 1111 42.24 20.59 1.28
C ALA A 1111 42.39 21.94 0.56
N SER A 1112 42.43 23.07 1.28
CA SER A 1112 42.73 24.40 0.74
C SER A 1112 44.17 24.86 1.01
N GLY A 1113 44.96 24.07 1.76
CA GLY A 1113 46.31 24.45 2.19
C GLY A 1113 46.32 25.34 3.44
N ALA A 1114 45.24 25.33 4.24
CA ALA A 1114 45.09 26.15 5.44
C ALA A 1114 44.96 25.31 6.73
N VAL A 1115 45.19 25.94 7.89
CA VAL A 1115 44.93 25.33 9.21
C VAL A 1115 44.68 26.40 10.29
N VAL A 1116 43.78 26.10 11.24
CA VAL A 1116 43.52 26.93 12.42
C VAL A 1116 43.96 26.22 13.69
N ILE A 1117 45.06 26.67 14.29
CA ILE A 1117 45.68 26.05 15.46
C ILE A 1117 45.35 26.88 16.71
N THR A 1118 44.67 26.28 17.69
CA THR A 1118 44.40 26.93 18.98
C THR A 1118 45.66 26.90 19.85
N LEU A 1119 46.14 28.08 20.24
CA LEU A 1119 47.32 28.26 21.07
C LEU A 1119 46.96 28.05 22.56
N PRO A 1120 47.89 27.58 23.41
CA PRO A 1120 47.66 27.56 24.86
C PRO A 1120 47.40 28.96 25.40
N LYS A 1121 46.63 29.04 26.50
CA LYS A 1121 46.47 30.26 27.29
C LYS A 1121 47.84 30.71 27.82
N LEU A 1122 48.16 31.99 27.69
CA LEU A 1122 49.45 32.56 28.05
C LEU A 1122 49.29 33.41 29.33
N PRO A 1123 49.70 32.92 30.52
CA PRO A 1123 49.29 33.51 31.79
C PRO A 1123 49.99 34.85 32.11
N GLU A 1124 51.08 35.19 31.44
CA GLU A 1124 51.87 36.39 31.73
C GLU A 1124 51.67 37.49 30.68
N VAL A 1125 51.57 38.74 31.14
CA VAL A 1125 51.49 39.93 30.29
C VAL A 1125 52.81 40.17 29.55
N GLY A 1126 52.72 40.60 28.29
CA GLY A 1126 53.87 40.92 27.44
C GLY A 1126 53.73 40.40 26.00
N THR A 1127 54.79 40.60 25.21
CA THR A 1127 54.82 40.16 23.80
C THR A 1127 55.48 38.78 23.67
N TYR A 1128 54.83 37.89 22.93
CA TYR A 1128 55.30 36.58 22.54
C TYR A 1128 55.51 36.56 21.02
N LYS A 1129 56.53 35.85 20.55
CA LYS A 1129 56.76 35.59 19.12
C LYS A 1129 56.16 34.24 18.77
N VAL A 1130 55.28 34.20 17.78
CA VAL A 1130 54.65 32.99 17.24
C VAL A 1130 55.35 32.67 15.93
N GLU A 1131 56.30 31.75 15.96
CA GLU A 1131 57.04 31.29 14.78
C GLU A 1131 56.33 30.10 14.15
N VAL A 1132 56.16 30.12 12.83
CA VAL A 1132 55.39 29.12 12.09
C VAL A 1132 56.28 28.52 11.00
N ALA A 1133 56.41 27.20 10.97
CA ALA A 1133 57.25 26.48 10.02
C ALA A 1133 56.47 25.35 9.33
N TYR A 1134 56.48 25.39 8.01
CA TYR A 1134 56.00 24.32 7.14
C TYR A 1134 57.20 23.54 6.60
N LEU A 1135 57.22 22.22 6.79
CA LEU A 1135 58.38 21.39 6.46
C LEU A 1135 58.46 20.96 4.99
N GLY A 1136 57.45 21.27 4.18
CA GLY A 1136 57.32 20.81 2.80
C GLY A 1136 56.49 19.52 2.67
N SER A 1137 56.10 19.19 1.45
CA SER A 1137 55.40 17.96 1.07
C SER A 1137 55.95 17.42 -0.25
N THR A 1138 55.37 16.32 -0.74
CA THR A 1138 55.70 15.76 -2.07
C THR A 1138 55.51 16.82 -3.15
N GLY A 1139 56.62 17.36 -3.66
CA GLY A 1139 56.62 18.36 -4.72
C GLY A 1139 56.67 19.82 -4.27
N VAL A 1140 56.41 20.13 -3.00
CA VAL A 1140 56.41 21.51 -2.47
C VAL A 1140 57.46 21.69 -1.37
N GLY A 1141 58.33 22.68 -1.53
CA GLY A 1141 59.41 22.99 -0.60
C GLY A 1141 58.94 23.57 0.73
N LYS A 1142 59.83 23.55 1.72
CA LYS A 1142 59.63 24.12 3.06
C LYS A 1142 59.61 25.65 3.06
N SER A 1143 58.90 26.24 4.00
CA SER A 1143 58.88 27.69 4.25
C SER A 1143 58.49 28.03 5.69
N SER A 1144 58.66 29.28 6.11
CA SER A 1144 58.38 29.72 7.47
C SER A 1144 58.10 31.21 7.57
N THR A 1145 57.34 31.60 8.60
CA THR A 1145 57.00 33.00 8.92
C THR A 1145 56.95 33.21 10.43
N SER A 1146 56.74 34.44 10.91
CA SER A 1146 56.51 34.68 12.34
C SER A 1146 55.74 35.95 12.66
N PHE A 1147 54.88 35.87 13.67
CA PHE A 1147 53.99 36.95 14.12
C PHE A 1147 54.29 37.34 15.57
N ASN A 1148 53.83 38.52 16.01
CA ASN A 1148 53.87 38.93 17.41
C ASN A 1148 52.47 38.85 18.02
N LEU A 1149 52.31 38.11 19.12
CA LEU A 1149 51.10 38.05 19.94
C LEU A 1149 51.32 38.84 21.24
N THR A 1150 50.48 39.82 21.52
CA THR A 1150 50.58 40.61 22.75
C THR A 1150 49.54 40.15 23.78
N VAL A 1151 49.98 39.72 24.96
CA VAL A 1151 49.10 39.45 26.09
C VAL A 1151 48.94 40.72 26.93
N ARG A 1152 47.70 41.11 27.26
CA ARG A 1152 47.35 42.25 28.13
C ARG A 1152 46.21 41.87 29.07
N SER A 1153 46.18 42.46 30.26
CA SER A 1153 45.13 42.30 31.29
C SER A 1153 43.73 42.71 30.81
#